data_AF-A0A0S7YI94-F1
#
_entry.id   AF-A0A0S7YI94-F1
#
_cell.length_a   1.000
_cell.length_b   1.000
_cell.length_c   1.000
_cell.angle_alpha   90.00
_cell.angle_beta   90.00
_cell.angle_gamma   90.00
#
_symmetry.space_group_name_H-M   'P 1'
#
loop_
_entity.id
_entity.type
_entity.pdbx_description
1 polymer ?
#
loop_
_entity_poly.entity_id
_entity_poly.type
_entity_poly.pdbx_seq_one_letter_code
_entity_poly.pdbx_strand_id
1 'polypeptide(L)'
;MTNILIINLIIFSQYFGQNKIQYKDFHFKIIETEHFDIYFYQGGDDIAAFAEEILEDGYEMLSEDLGIQVDFRIPAILYNSPNDFSQTNVTIDLIEESVGGFTELLKNRMVIPFTGDYEDFRHVLVHELTHVFQFVIYFPSRLEAVFSGDIFYSVPLWVMEGHAEFASLGWDMEADIFMRDLVMNNNVIPLSALENYGGYIIYKQGQAFYNYVANTYGRKKVGEFVHLIKVKKNLESTCMALFGVTVDEFNDRMVRYYQSKYWPKIELQNNFDEFARIVFDHKKTGSLYNTSTAISPNGDKIAFVSDRTGVAEIVIISSIDGQLIKKLVTSAYSSGYEGLHLYQGGVSWSPDGEYITFAAKSRGDDVLYIINVQNGKVYKRLAFNLDGIYSPRFSTSGREIVFSGLKDSYSDIYIVDINSEVTVKVTDDLYTDKYPSFLTDGAIVFVSDRPDSNELYNYGSYAVFSYDDSDGSFTRLTPRTGYVATPIFSPDRGIFFVADYDSAFNLYFYSYEETTITKRTDILTGIYYPSISEDGSKIAFSYMNDYGYDVCIVKEPLTKMADVITPEENLSEFTYEEFPLDNARVEKYRPRFTFDYFTMAASYYSALGFSGVGQIAISDILGNHHVIFSSDFYGSITESDIFINYWYIKRRTDFGTSFFQFLNYYSDFYDLLVLRYLGLAGMAQYPLDRFFRIELGAFAYRVYETRWRNFFPGYSSDTSEETRYNVFYPSLAFIFDNVKWGSTGPHDGRRVRLEGYTTLLTGIEFRSSILDYRRYFRLSPRASFAARLVLAGSWGDDKEYWSIGGPYSLRGYDYYAFSGSKLGFLNLEYRFPFVDRLKIAFPLPLELRDIRGVLFADLGGIYTDSFTVYSTTNGFHLEDLKLGIGAGLRFNFLFIVFQFDWARAYDFQGFPDDWKFYFLLGPEW
;
A
#
# COMPACT_ATOMS: atom_id res chain seq x y z
N MET A 1 2.34 6.69 33.63
CA MET A 1 1.92 5.90 32.45
C MET A 1 2.40 6.51 31.14
N THR A 2 2.68 7.82 31.08
CA THR A 2 3.18 8.50 29.87
C THR A 2 4.51 7.94 29.36
N ASN A 3 5.56 7.81 30.20
CA ASN A 3 6.89 7.60 29.59
C ASN A 3 7.26 6.13 29.28
N ILE A 4 6.67 5.12 29.94
CA ILE A 4 6.90 3.69 29.57
C ILE A 4 6.20 3.33 28.24
N LEU A 5 5.09 4.00 27.92
CA LEU A 5 4.48 3.97 26.59
C LEU A 5 5.37 4.72 25.58
N ILE A 6 5.93 5.87 25.95
CA ILE A 6 6.86 6.64 25.09
C ILE A 6 8.15 5.86 24.78
N ILE A 7 8.71 5.08 25.73
CA ILE A 7 9.86 4.21 25.46
C ILE A 7 9.53 3.17 24.38
N ASN A 8 8.32 2.61 24.39
CA ASN A 8 7.93 1.67 23.33
C ASN A 8 7.54 2.38 22.02
N LEU A 9 7.11 3.64 22.05
CA LEU A 9 6.63 4.38 20.87
C LEU A 9 7.72 5.19 20.13
N ILE A 10 8.82 5.55 20.80
CA ILE A 10 9.95 6.30 20.22
C ILE A 10 11.01 5.37 19.60
N ILE A 11 10.89 4.07 19.85
CA ILE A 11 11.72 3.02 19.30
C ILE A 11 11.02 2.51 18.02
N PHE A 12 11.78 2.14 16.98
CA PHE A 12 11.29 1.45 15.76
C PHE A 12 10.32 0.26 16.01
N SER A 13 10.20 -0.19 17.26
CA SER A 13 9.21 -1.13 17.75
C SER A 13 7.84 -0.47 17.92
N GLN A 14 7.05 -0.35 16.85
CA GLN A 14 5.64 0.07 16.99
C GLN A 14 4.94 -0.80 18.04
N TYR A 15 4.30 -0.22 19.08
CA TYR A 15 3.59 -1.01 20.12
C TYR A 15 2.57 -2.01 19.52
N PHE A 16 1.97 -1.61 18.39
CA PHE A 16 1.15 -2.41 17.49
C PHE A 16 1.50 -2.07 16.04
N GLY A 17 1.44 -3.04 15.13
CA GLY A 17 1.69 -2.82 13.72
C GLY A 17 1.82 -4.13 12.94
N GLN A 18 1.53 -4.08 11.65
CA GLN A 18 1.82 -5.20 10.76
C GLN A 18 3.33 -5.23 10.47
N ASN A 19 3.86 -6.42 10.26
CA ASN A 19 5.29 -6.65 10.09
C ASN A 19 5.67 -6.59 8.62
N LYS A 20 6.69 -5.81 8.29
CA LYS A 20 7.45 -5.93 7.04
C LYS A 20 8.52 -7.00 7.25
N ILE A 21 8.60 -7.99 6.37
CA ILE A 21 9.39 -9.21 6.61
C ILE A 21 10.36 -9.46 5.47
N GLN A 22 11.61 -9.72 5.84
CA GLN A 22 12.68 -10.13 4.94
C GLN A 22 12.71 -11.66 4.92
N TYR A 23 12.11 -12.23 3.89
CA TYR A 23 12.09 -13.67 3.64
C TYR A 23 13.38 -14.13 2.95
N LYS A 24 14.00 -13.27 2.14
CA LYS A 24 15.24 -13.54 1.40
C LYS A 24 16.42 -12.69 1.89
N ASP A 25 17.62 -13.24 1.77
CA ASP A 25 18.88 -12.53 2.06
C ASP A 25 19.45 -11.92 0.75
N PHE A 26 19.22 -10.63 0.54
CA PHE A 26 19.74 -9.92 -0.65
C PHE A 26 21.23 -9.57 -0.53
N HIS A 27 21.98 -9.93 -1.57
CA HIS A 27 23.41 -9.69 -1.70
C HIS A 27 23.67 -8.65 -2.80
N PHE A 28 23.35 -7.40 -2.47
CA PHE A 28 23.46 -6.30 -3.42
C PHE A 28 24.89 -6.07 -3.92
N LYS A 29 24.99 -5.91 -5.23
CA LYS A 29 26.12 -5.38 -5.99
C LYS A 29 25.74 -3.97 -6.50
N ILE A 30 26.74 -3.22 -6.95
CA ILE A 30 26.56 -1.90 -7.55
C ILE A 30 27.29 -1.90 -8.89
N ILE A 31 26.67 -1.37 -9.94
CA ILE A 31 27.37 -0.92 -11.14
C ILE A 31 27.22 0.59 -11.25
N GLU A 32 28.34 1.29 -11.48
CA GLU A 32 28.38 2.74 -11.63
C GLU A 32 28.43 3.10 -13.12
N THR A 33 27.56 4.02 -13.54
CA THR A 33 27.52 4.60 -14.89
C THR A 33 27.98 6.07 -14.86
N GLU A 34 27.72 6.85 -15.90
CA GLU A 34 28.01 8.28 -15.87
C GLU A 34 27.11 8.98 -14.84
N HIS A 35 25.80 8.71 -14.90
CA HIS A 35 24.79 9.41 -14.10
C HIS A 35 24.15 8.56 -13.00
N PHE A 36 24.44 7.25 -12.89
CA PHE A 36 23.73 6.35 -11.99
C PHE A 36 24.66 5.47 -11.13
N ASP A 37 24.19 5.17 -9.92
CA ASP A 37 24.65 4.03 -9.13
C ASP A 37 23.51 2.99 -9.15
N ILE A 38 23.64 1.91 -9.91
CA ILE A 38 22.59 0.88 -10.06
C ILE A 38 22.87 -0.27 -9.10
N TYR A 39 21.95 -0.50 -8.17
CA TYR A 39 21.99 -1.52 -7.12
C TYR A 39 21.11 -2.70 -7.54
N PHE A 40 21.71 -3.89 -7.67
CA PHE A 40 21.03 -5.13 -8.06
C PHE A 40 21.58 -6.31 -7.25
N TYR A 41 20.94 -7.48 -7.28
CA TYR A 41 21.39 -8.66 -6.53
C TYR A 41 21.44 -9.91 -7.40
N GLN A 42 21.58 -11.08 -6.76
CA GLN A 42 21.74 -12.36 -7.45
C GLN A 42 20.55 -12.62 -8.39
N GLY A 43 20.82 -12.98 -9.65
CA GLY A 43 19.77 -13.22 -10.66
C GLY A 43 19.17 -11.94 -11.26
N GLY A 44 19.75 -10.77 -10.97
CA GLY A 44 19.31 -9.47 -11.50
C GLY A 44 20.31 -8.84 -12.47
N ASP A 45 21.23 -9.64 -13.03
CA ASP A 45 22.29 -9.15 -13.90
C ASP A 45 21.69 -8.61 -15.23
N ASP A 46 20.68 -9.27 -15.81
CA ASP A 46 20.08 -8.86 -17.09
C ASP A 46 19.23 -7.58 -16.99
N ILE A 47 18.40 -7.47 -15.93
CA ILE A 47 17.64 -6.23 -15.68
C ILE A 47 18.55 -5.05 -15.33
N ALA A 48 19.73 -5.29 -14.76
CA ALA A 48 20.71 -4.25 -14.50
C ALA A 48 21.42 -3.81 -15.79
N ALA A 49 21.71 -4.73 -16.71
CA ALA A 49 22.21 -4.40 -18.05
C ALA A 49 21.18 -3.55 -18.82
N PHE A 50 19.93 -3.99 -18.85
CA PHE A 50 18.83 -3.26 -19.49
C PHE A 50 18.64 -1.87 -18.86
N ALA A 51 18.65 -1.78 -17.52
CA ALA A 51 18.50 -0.50 -16.83
C ALA A 51 19.67 0.47 -17.09
N GLU A 52 20.90 0.00 -17.28
CA GLU A 52 22.04 0.86 -17.64
C GLU A 52 21.77 1.64 -18.92
N GLU A 53 21.29 0.97 -19.97
CA GLU A 53 20.96 1.60 -21.25
C GLU A 53 19.75 2.55 -21.13
N ILE A 54 18.63 2.06 -20.59
CA ILE A 54 17.38 2.82 -20.50
C ILE A 54 17.52 4.07 -19.63
N LEU A 55 18.28 4.00 -18.52
CA LEU A 55 18.42 5.13 -17.62
C LEU A 55 19.32 6.22 -18.20
N GLU A 56 20.40 5.87 -18.91
CA GLU A 56 21.26 6.85 -19.56
C GLU A 56 20.52 7.54 -20.73
N ASP A 57 19.81 6.79 -21.56
CA ASP A 57 18.97 7.34 -22.63
C ASP A 57 17.85 8.24 -22.07
N GLY A 58 17.18 7.78 -21.02
CA GLY A 58 16.15 8.54 -20.32
C GLY A 58 16.70 9.82 -19.68
N TYR A 59 17.93 9.78 -19.16
CA TYR A 59 18.60 10.94 -18.60
C TYR A 59 18.90 11.99 -19.67
N GLU A 60 19.44 11.59 -20.82
CA GLU A 60 19.69 12.50 -21.94
C GLU A 60 18.39 13.17 -22.40
N MET A 61 17.34 12.38 -22.63
CA MET A 61 16.03 12.87 -23.04
C MET A 61 15.47 13.89 -22.02
N LEU A 62 15.46 13.57 -20.73
CA LEU A 62 14.90 14.43 -19.69
C LEU A 62 15.74 15.69 -19.46
N SER A 63 17.07 15.58 -19.53
CA SER A 63 18.00 16.70 -19.44
C SER A 63 17.75 17.70 -20.58
N GLU A 64 17.52 17.22 -21.80
CA GLU A 64 17.16 18.06 -22.94
C GLU A 64 15.77 18.69 -22.81
N ASP A 65 14.75 17.89 -22.47
CA ASP A 65 13.35 18.34 -22.36
C ASP A 65 13.16 19.36 -21.22
N LEU A 66 13.86 19.20 -20.09
CA LEU A 66 13.74 20.05 -18.91
C LEU A 66 14.84 21.13 -18.81
N GLY A 67 15.91 21.02 -19.60
CA GLY A 67 17.00 21.99 -19.63
C GLY A 67 17.81 22.05 -18.32
N ILE A 68 17.93 20.93 -17.59
CA ILE A 68 18.70 20.82 -16.35
C ILE A 68 19.59 19.58 -16.34
N GLN A 69 20.68 19.64 -15.59
CA GLN A 69 21.55 18.50 -15.33
C GLN A 69 21.59 18.22 -13.84
N VAL A 70 21.75 16.93 -13.49
CA VAL A 70 21.87 16.48 -12.10
C VAL A 70 23.36 16.41 -11.74
N ASP A 71 23.74 17.00 -10.60
CA ASP A 71 25.13 17.12 -10.15
C ASP A 71 25.61 15.96 -9.26
N PHE A 72 24.81 14.91 -9.14
CA PHE A 72 25.09 13.69 -8.39
C PHE A 72 24.66 12.45 -9.17
N ARG A 73 25.28 11.30 -8.89
CA ARG A 73 24.82 10.03 -9.43
C ARG A 73 23.54 9.58 -8.73
N ILE A 74 22.52 9.26 -9.52
CA ILE A 74 21.19 8.88 -9.07
C ILE A 74 21.23 7.40 -8.63
N PRO A 75 20.90 7.07 -7.36
CA PRO A 75 20.84 5.69 -6.93
C PRO A 75 19.57 5.00 -7.47
N ALA A 76 19.73 3.93 -8.25
CA ALA A 76 18.62 3.10 -8.74
C ALA A 76 18.68 1.70 -8.11
N ILE A 77 17.69 1.34 -7.31
CA ILE A 77 17.63 0.06 -6.59
C ILE A 77 16.63 -0.85 -7.28
N LEU A 78 17.14 -1.90 -7.92
CA LEU A 78 16.37 -2.84 -8.71
C LEU A 78 16.02 -4.10 -7.90
N TYR A 79 14.80 -4.57 -8.07
CA TYR A 79 14.33 -5.83 -7.52
C TYR A 79 13.82 -6.75 -8.63
N ASN A 80 14.18 -8.03 -8.59
CA ASN A 80 13.85 -9.00 -9.63
C ASN A 80 12.36 -9.38 -9.67
N SER A 81 11.58 -8.99 -8.65
CA SER A 81 10.13 -9.20 -8.60
C SER A 81 9.41 -8.21 -7.67
N PRO A 82 8.08 -8.03 -7.80
CA PRO A 82 7.29 -7.25 -6.85
C PRO A 82 7.28 -7.85 -5.44
N ASN A 83 7.45 -9.17 -5.33
CA ASN A 83 7.56 -9.86 -4.04
C ASN A 83 8.85 -9.51 -3.31
N ASP A 84 9.97 -9.43 -4.02
CA ASP A 84 11.25 -9.01 -3.45
C ASP A 84 11.23 -7.52 -3.11
N PHE A 85 10.67 -6.69 -4.00
CA PHE A 85 10.47 -5.25 -3.78
C PHE A 85 9.66 -4.95 -2.52
N SER A 86 8.59 -5.72 -2.24
CA SER A 86 7.79 -5.54 -1.02
C SER A 86 8.56 -5.74 0.29
N GLN A 87 9.75 -6.37 0.22
CA GLN A 87 10.66 -6.60 1.36
C GLN A 87 11.71 -5.50 1.52
N THR A 88 11.74 -4.51 0.63
CA THR A 88 12.72 -3.40 0.67
C THR A 88 12.71 -2.67 1.99
N ASN A 89 13.89 -2.39 2.56
CA ASN A 89 14.02 -1.58 3.76
C ASN A 89 14.17 -0.08 3.47
N VAL A 90 14.15 0.33 2.19
CA VAL A 90 14.21 1.74 1.78
C VAL A 90 13.05 2.54 2.41
N THR A 91 11.85 1.96 2.43
CA THR A 91 10.72 2.44 3.22
C THR A 91 10.36 1.41 4.26
N ILE A 92 9.97 1.86 5.45
CA ILE A 92 9.57 1.00 6.57
C ILE A 92 8.09 0.63 6.48
N ASP A 93 7.32 1.37 5.69
CA ASP A 93 5.92 1.12 5.45
C ASP A 93 5.71 -0.10 4.56
N LEU A 94 4.55 -0.73 4.72
CA LEU A 94 4.11 -1.80 3.84
C LEU A 94 3.76 -1.23 2.47
N ILE A 95 4.34 -1.82 1.43
CA ILE A 95 4.10 -1.45 0.05
C ILE A 95 2.87 -2.21 -0.44
N GLU A 96 1.93 -1.50 -1.06
CA GLU A 96 0.76 -2.10 -1.70
C GLU A 96 1.15 -2.79 -3.01
N GLU A 97 0.44 -3.85 -3.41
CA GLU A 97 0.72 -4.60 -4.65
C GLU A 97 0.55 -3.75 -5.92
N SER A 98 -0.16 -2.62 -5.83
CA SER A 98 -0.35 -1.66 -6.92
C SER A 98 0.84 -0.71 -7.14
N VAL A 99 1.81 -0.68 -6.23
CA VAL A 99 2.97 0.22 -6.35
C VAL A 99 3.97 -0.38 -7.33
N GLY A 100 4.05 0.20 -8.53
CA GLY A 100 4.97 -0.21 -9.59
C GLY A 100 6.41 0.25 -9.40
N GLY A 101 6.66 1.21 -8.51
CA GLY A 101 7.97 1.82 -8.23
C GLY A 101 7.77 3.03 -7.32
N PHE A 102 8.86 3.59 -6.77
CA PHE A 102 8.80 4.93 -6.19
C PHE A 102 10.18 5.60 -6.13
N THR A 103 10.15 6.93 -6.11
CA THR A 103 11.32 7.79 -5.91
C THR A 103 11.23 8.54 -4.59
N GLU A 104 12.26 8.41 -3.76
CA GLU A 104 12.33 9.10 -2.48
C GLU A 104 12.90 10.52 -2.61
N LEU A 105 12.12 11.52 -2.19
CA LEU A 105 12.47 12.94 -2.27
C LEU A 105 13.83 13.30 -1.61
N LEU A 106 14.13 12.79 -0.41
CA LEU A 106 15.28 13.26 0.37
C LEU A 106 16.60 12.63 -0.05
N LYS A 107 16.56 11.39 -0.55
CA LYS A 107 17.76 10.71 -1.07
C LYS A 107 17.87 10.77 -2.60
N ASN A 108 16.79 11.12 -3.31
CA ASN A 108 16.67 11.03 -4.77
C ASN A 108 17.08 9.65 -5.28
N ARG A 109 16.70 8.61 -4.53
CA ARG A 109 16.89 7.21 -4.93
C ARG A 109 15.57 6.67 -5.44
N MET A 110 15.66 5.95 -6.54
CA MET A 110 14.54 5.30 -7.21
C MET A 110 14.59 3.81 -6.90
N VAL A 111 13.43 3.22 -6.61
CA VAL A 111 13.30 1.81 -6.20
C VAL A 111 12.27 1.13 -7.10
N ILE A 112 12.71 0.15 -7.87
CA ILE A 112 11.94 -0.39 -8.99
C ILE A 112 11.89 -1.92 -8.95
N PRO A 113 10.71 -2.56 -8.89
CA PRO A 113 10.52 -3.97 -9.21
C PRO A 113 10.48 -4.22 -10.73
N PHE A 114 11.01 -5.38 -11.14
CA PHE A 114 10.70 -5.98 -12.42
C PHE A 114 9.41 -6.82 -12.30
N THR A 115 8.43 -6.59 -13.18
CA THR A 115 7.11 -7.25 -13.15
C THR A 115 7.01 -8.46 -14.08
N GLY A 116 8.07 -8.78 -14.82
CA GLY A 116 8.08 -9.81 -15.86
C GLY A 116 7.95 -9.28 -17.29
N ASP A 117 7.81 -7.97 -17.47
CA ASP A 117 7.63 -7.31 -18.77
C ASP A 117 8.65 -6.18 -18.94
N TYR A 118 9.45 -6.23 -20.00
CA TYR A 118 10.55 -5.28 -20.23
C TYR A 118 10.05 -3.88 -20.68
N GLU A 119 8.91 -3.79 -21.36
CA GLU A 119 8.35 -2.48 -21.71
C GLU A 119 7.75 -1.80 -20.48
N ASP A 120 7.05 -2.56 -19.62
CA ASP A 120 6.59 -2.05 -18.32
C ASP A 120 7.79 -1.58 -17.47
N PHE A 121 8.88 -2.36 -17.45
CA PHE A 121 10.09 -2.00 -16.69
C PHE A 121 10.76 -0.74 -17.24
N ARG A 122 10.89 -0.59 -18.56
CA ARG A 122 11.39 0.63 -19.21
C ARG A 122 10.53 1.83 -18.85
N HIS A 123 9.21 1.71 -18.95
CA HIS A 123 8.27 2.76 -18.58
C HIS A 123 8.51 3.21 -17.12
N VAL A 124 8.56 2.28 -16.18
CA VAL A 124 8.74 2.60 -14.75
C VAL A 124 10.11 3.24 -14.49
N LEU A 125 11.18 2.76 -15.12
CA LEU A 125 12.52 3.36 -14.98
C LEU A 125 12.51 4.85 -15.36
N VAL A 126 11.92 5.19 -16.52
CA VAL A 126 11.84 6.58 -16.99
C VAL A 126 10.83 7.40 -16.18
N HIS A 127 9.73 6.80 -15.73
CA HIS A 127 8.74 7.42 -14.85
C HIS A 127 9.38 7.89 -13.55
N GLU A 128 10.10 6.99 -12.87
CA GLU A 128 10.78 7.30 -11.61
C GLU A 128 11.94 8.27 -11.80
N LEU A 129 12.69 8.15 -12.90
CA LEU A 129 13.73 9.11 -13.24
C LEU A 129 13.15 10.52 -13.43
N THR A 130 11.96 10.63 -14.03
CA THR A 130 11.26 11.91 -14.18
C THR A 130 10.97 12.57 -12.83
N HIS A 131 10.61 11.79 -11.81
CA HIS A 131 10.45 12.30 -10.44
C HIS A 131 11.76 12.83 -9.85
N VAL A 132 12.90 12.19 -10.12
CA VAL A 132 14.21 12.70 -9.68
C VAL A 132 14.46 14.09 -10.26
N PHE A 133 14.26 14.28 -11.57
CA PHE A 133 14.40 15.59 -12.22
C PHE A 133 13.43 16.63 -11.64
N GLN A 134 12.17 16.26 -11.43
CA GLN A 134 11.19 17.12 -10.77
C GLN A 134 11.64 17.53 -9.36
N PHE A 135 12.13 16.60 -8.55
CA PHE A 135 12.63 16.90 -7.22
C PHE A 135 13.84 17.83 -7.24
N VAL A 136 14.75 17.68 -8.21
CA VAL A 136 15.88 18.61 -8.40
C VAL A 136 15.38 20.01 -8.76
N ILE A 137 14.38 20.15 -9.64
CA ILE A 137 13.78 21.45 -10.01
C ILE A 137 13.09 22.09 -8.80
N TYR A 138 12.34 21.30 -8.04
CA TYR A 138 11.51 21.80 -6.95
C TYR A 138 12.25 21.99 -5.63
N PHE A 139 13.33 21.24 -5.42
CA PHE A 139 14.11 21.23 -4.19
C PHE A 139 15.63 21.17 -4.48
N PRO A 140 16.22 22.22 -5.08
CA PRO A 140 17.64 22.22 -5.44
C PRO A 140 18.58 22.05 -4.24
N SER A 141 18.18 22.54 -3.06
CA SER A 141 18.91 22.37 -1.80
C SER A 141 18.00 21.71 -0.76
N ARG A 142 18.29 20.45 -0.43
CA ARG A 142 17.43 19.58 0.40
C ARG A 142 17.30 20.10 1.84
N LEU A 143 18.42 20.50 2.44
CA LEU A 143 18.44 21.07 3.78
C LEU A 143 17.73 22.42 3.83
N GLU A 144 17.98 23.28 2.84
CA GLU A 144 17.32 24.59 2.76
C GLU A 144 15.81 24.43 2.60
N ALA A 145 15.35 23.50 1.77
CA ALA A 145 13.92 23.23 1.58
C ALA A 145 13.21 22.79 2.88
N VAL A 146 13.88 22.01 3.74
CA VAL A 146 13.37 21.63 5.06
C VAL A 146 13.27 22.85 5.97
N PHE A 147 14.31 23.70 6.01
CA PHE A 147 14.34 24.87 6.89
C PHE A 147 13.47 26.05 6.41
N SER A 148 13.32 26.23 5.10
CA SER A 148 12.47 27.27 4.50
C SER A 148 10.98 26.89 4.54
N GLY A 149 10.67 25.63 4.86
CA GLY A 149 9.33 25.08 4.77
C GLY A 149 8.84 24.89 3.34
N ASP A 150 9.72 24.97 2.34
CA ASP A 150 9.35 24.74 0.94
C ASP A 150 8.90 23.30 0.68
N ILE A 151 9.33 22.34 1.51
CA ILE A 151 8.80 20.97 1.50
C ILE A 151 7.30 20.91 1.78
N PHE A 152 6.73 21.94 2.43
CA PHE A 152 5.30 22.01 2.72
C PHE A 152 4.50 22.61 1.55
N TYR A 153 5.17 23.14 0.52
CA TYR A 153 4.51 23.50 -0.73
C TYR A 153 4.40 22.26 -1.63
N SER A 154 3.22 21.66 -1.67
CA SER A 154 2.94 20.52 -2.54
C SER A 154 2.57 20.99 -3.95
N VAL A 155 3.40 20.63 -4.93
CA VAL A 155 2.97 20.61 -6.33
C VAL A 155 1.82 19.59 -6.44
N PRO A 156 0.72 19.88 -7.15
CA PRO A 156 -0.38 18.93 -7.28
C PRO A 156 0.11 17.56 -7.77
N LEU A 157 -0.37 16.48 -7.18
CA LEU A 157 0.04 15.12 -7.53
C LEU A 157 -0.19 14.83 -9.03
N TRP A 158 -1.30 15.29 -9.60
CA TRP A 158 -1.59 15.10 -11.04
C TRP A 158 -0.60 15.81 -11.97
N VAL A 159 0.05 16.88 -11.48
CA VAL A 159 1.13 17.57 -12.22
C VAL A 159 2.39 16.73 -12.20
N MET A 160 2.70 16.08 -11.07
CA MET A 160 3.86 15.21 -10.90
C MET A 160 3.71 13.92 -11.72
N GLU A 161 2.66 13.14 -11.40
CA GLU A 161 2.38 11.84 -12.02
C GLU A 161 2.07 11.98 -13.51
N GLY A 162 1.23 12.96 -13.88
CA GLY A 162 0.88 13.19 -15.27
C GLY A 162 2.08 13.52 -16.16
N HIS A 163 3.10 14.20 -15.62
CA HIS A 163 4.33 14.49 -16.36
C HIS A 163 5.20 13.24 -16.50
N ALA A 164 5.31 12.45 -15.43
CA ALA A 164 6.07 11.20 -15.43
C ALA A 164 5.47 10.17 -16.41
N GLU A 165 4.14 10.04 -16.45
CA GLU A 165 3.42 9.26 -17.46
C GLU A 165 3.68 9.78 -18.88
N PHE A 166 3.54 11.09 -19.10
CA PHE A 166 3.75 11.69 -20.42
C PHE A 166 5.21 11.57 -20.89
N ALA A 167 6.18 11.72 -20.00
CA ALA A 167 7.60 11.62 -20.33
C ALA A 167 8.01 10.17 -20.64
N SER A 168 7.43 9.20 -19.94
CA SER A 168 7.79 7.78 -20.09
C SER A 168 7.04 7.05 -21.20
N LEU A 169 5.76 7.37 -21.47
CA LEU A 169 4.92 6.70 -22.47
C LEU A 169 4.50 7.61 -23.64
N GLY A 170 4.57 8.93 -23.50
CA GLY A 170 3.97 9.85 -24.46
C GLY A 170 2.44 9.81 -24.40
N TRP A 171 1.79 9.46 -25.52
CA TRP A 171 0.33 9.31 -25.63
C TRP A 171 -0.03 7.89 -26.08
N ASP A 172 -0.28 7.01 -25.12
CA ASP A 172 -0.55 5.59 -25.33
C ASP A 172 -2.05 5.25 -25.47
N MET A 173 -2.34 4.00 -25.84
CA MET A 173 -3.70 3.50 -26.07
C MET A 173 -4.54 3.50 -24.80
N GLU A 174 -3.97 3.18 -23.62
CA GLU A 174 -4.71 3.21 -22.37
C GLU A 174 -5.13 4.63 -22.01
N ALA A 175 -4.23 5.61 -22.15
CA ALA A 175 -4.53 7.02 -21.94
C ALA A 175 -5.64 7.52 -22.88
N ASP A 176 -5.63 7.08 -24.15
CA ASP A 176 -6.67 7.42 -25.12
C ASP A 176 -8.02 6.82 -24.75
N ILE A 177 -8.08 5.53 -24.40
CA ILE A 177 -9.28 4.83 -23.93
C ILE A 177 -9.84 5.51 -22.69
N PHE A 178 -8.97 5.84 -21.73
CA PHE A 178 -9.35 6.43 -20.45
C PHE A 178 -9.93 7.83 -20.63
N MET A 179 -9.24 8.70 -21.38
CA MET A 179 -9.76 10.04 -21.66
C MET A 179 -11.03 10.00 -22.51
N ARG A 180 -11.16 9.04 -23.41
CA ARG A 180 -12.38 8.87 -24.21
C ARG A 180 -13.56 8.49 -23.32
N ASP A 181 -13.39 7.53 -22.41
CA ASP A 181 -14.40 7.12 -21.45
C ASP A 181 -14.91 8.31 -20.62
N LEU A 182 -14.00 9.09 -20.04
CA LEU A 182 -14.34 10.28 -19.24
C LEU A 182 -15.08 11.35 -20.05
N VAL A 183 -14.67 11.60 -21.30
CA VAL A 183 -15.32 12.59 -22.16
C VAL A 183 -16.71 12.13 -22.58
N MET A 184 -16.88 10.85 -22.92
CA MET A 184 -18.15 10.28 -23.36
C MET A 184 -19.18 10.19 -22.21
N ASN A 185 -18.71 9.95 -20.98
CA ASN A 185 -19.54 9.95 -19.78
C ASN A 185 -19.70 11.33 -19.13
N ASN A 186 -19.09 12.38 -19.70
CA ASN A 186 -19.08 13.75 -19.15
C ASN A 186 -18.56 13.80 -17.70
N ASN A 187 -17.52 13.00 -17.41
CA ASN A 187 -16.90 12.83 -16.10
C ASN A 187 -15.42 13.27 -16.08
N VAL A 188 -15.00 14.07 -17.05
CA VAL A 188 -13.70 14.77 -16.98
C VAL A 188 -13.72 15.71 -15.78
N ILE A 189 -12.75 15.52 -14.88
CA ILE A 189 -12.65 16.28 -13.65
C ILE A 189 -11.96 17.62 -13.95
N PRO A 190 -12.51 18.76 -13.51
CA PRO A 190 -11.84 20.04 -13.67
C PRO A 190 -10.44 20.04 -13.05
N LEU A 191 -9.44 20.57 -13.76
CA LEU A 191 -8.05 20.62 -13.28
C LEU A 191 -7.90 21.29 -11.90
N SER A 192 -8.73 22.28 -11.59
CA SER A 192 -8.77 22.96 -10.28
C SER A 192 -9.25 22.07 -9.13
N ALA A 193 -9.94 20.97 -9.44
CA ALA A 193 -10.47 20.01 -8.48
C ALA A 193 -9.75 18.66 -8.48
N LEU A 194 -8.95 18.35 -9.52
CA LEU A 194 -8.33 17.05 -9.75
C LEU A 194 -7.48 16.55 -8.57
N GLU A 195 -6.80 17.45 -7.87
CA GLU A 195 -6.02 17.13 -6.66
C GLU A 195 -6.84 16.51 -5.51
N ASN A 196 -8.16 16.70 -5.50
CA ASN A 196 -9.02 16.12 -4.46
C ASN A 196 -9.45 14.68 -4.75
N TYR A 197 -9.03 14.13 -5.90
CA TYR A 197 -9.29 12.76 -6.29
C TYR A 197 -8.05 11.90 -6.02
N GLY A 198 -8.16 10.59 -6.19
CA GLY A 198 -7.04 9.66 -6.01
C GLY A 198 -7.13 8.52 -7.03
N GLY A 199 -6.08 7.72 -7.10
CA GLY A 199 -6.01 6.58 -8.03
C GLY A 199 -5.64 6.99 -9.46
N TYR A 200 -5.88 6.06 -10.39
CA TYR A 200 -5.39 6.12 -11.77
C TYR A 200 -5.87 7.35 -12.58
N ILE A 201 -7.00 7.95 -12.19
CA ILE A 201 -7.53 9.16 -12.85
C ILE A 201 -6.60 10.38 -12.78
N ILE A 202 -5.78 10.47 -11.72
CA ILE A 202 -4.78 11.54 -11.55
C ILE A 202 -3.68 11.41 -12.61
N TYR A 203 -3.24 10.18 -12.85
CA TYR A 203 -2.17 9.83 -13.78
C TYR A 203 -2.61 10.15 -15.22
N LYS A 204 -3.72 9.55 -15.67
CA LYS A 204 -4.17 9.66 -17.06
C LYS A 204 -4.74 11.03 -17.45
N GLN A 205 -5.47 11.73 -16.57
CA GLN A 205 -5.87 13.12 -16.89
C GLN A 205 -4.69 14.10 -16.80
N GLY A 206 -3.71 13.84 -15.92
CA GLY A 206 -2.47 14.60 -15.88
C GLY A 206 -1.65 14.42 -17.16
N GLN A 207 -1.50 13.18 -17.63
CA GLN A 207 -0.89 12.85 -18.91
C GLN A 207 -1.62 13.54 -20.07
N ALA A 208 -2.96 13.55 -20.05
CA ALA A 208 -3.78 14.24 -21.03
C ALA A 208 -3.57 15.76 -21.04
N PHE A 209 -3.32 16.37 -19.88
CA PHE A 209 -2.94 17.78 -19.80
C PHE A 209 -1.62 18.04 -20.53
N TYR A 210 -0.57 17.25 -20.26
CA TYR A 210 0.73 17.43 -20.91
C TYR A 210 0.69 17.12 -22.40
N ASN A 211 -0.05 16.09 -22.81
CA ASN A 211 -0.30 15.80 -24.22
C ASN A 211 -1.01 16.97 -24.94
N TYR A 212 -2.02 17.57 -24.30
CA TYR A 212 -2.67 18.76 -24.85
C TYR A 212 -1.72 19.96 -24.95
N VAL A 213 -0.88 20.19 -23.92
CA VAL A 213 0.14 21.24 -23.92
C VAL A 213 1.14 21.03 -25.06
N ALA A 214 1.68 19.82 -25.20
CA ALA A 214 2.66 19.49 -26.22
C ALA A 214 2.09 19.65 -27.64
N ASN A 215 0.86 19.18 -27.89
CA ASN A 215 0.22 19.27 -29.21
C ASN A 215 -0.25 20.69 -29.57
N THR A 216 -0.62 21.50 -28.59
CA THR A 216 -1.18 22.85 -28.84
C THR A 216 -0.12 23.95 -28.79
N TYR A 217 0.84 23.83 -27.88
CA TYR A 217 1.84 24.87 -27.59
C TYR A 217 3.29 24.41 -27.84
N GLY A 218 3.51 23.13 -28.17
CA GLY A 218 4.81 22.53 -28.42
C GLY A 218 5.42 21.87 -27.18
N ARG A 219 6.21 20.80 -27.39
CA ARG A 219 6.82 19.99 -26.31
C ARG A 219 7.65 20.82 -25.31
N LYS A 220 8.40 21.82 -25.77
CA LYS A 220 9.17 22.74 -24.89
C LYS A 220 8.32 23.45 -23.83
N LYS A 221 7.02 23.65 -24.10
CA LYS A 221 6.11 24.32 -23.17
C LYS A 221 5.80 23.47 -21.94
N VAL A 222 5.97 22.14 -22.04
CA VAL A 222 5.89 21.20 -20.91
C VAL A 222 6.98 21.52 -19.90
N GLY A 223 8.25 21.59 -20.33
CA GLY A 223 9.37 21.95 -19.45
C GLY A 223 9.21 23.34 -18.83
N GLU A 224 8.80 24.34 -19.62
CA GLU A 224 8.51 25.68 -19.08
C GLU A 224 7.43 25.67 -17.98
N PHE A 225 6.40 24.82 -18.11
CA PHE A 225 5.36 24.66 -17.10
C PHE A 225 5.90 24.05 -15.80
N VAL A 226 6.66 22.96 -15.90
CA VAL A 226 7.30 22.29 -14.75
C VAL A 226 8.18 23.28 -13.98
N HIS A 227 8.98 24.09 -14.65
CA HIS A 227 9.78 25.13 -13.96
C HIS A 227 8.93 26.22 -13.32
N LEU A 228 7.93 26.73 -14.03
CA LEU A 228 7.20 27.92 -13.60
C LEU A 228 6.23 27.66 -12.44
N ILE A 229 5.64 26.45 -12.35
CA ILE A 229 4.68 26.14 -11.29
C ILE A 229 5.30 26.26 -9.90
N LYS A 230 6.57 25.89 -9.77
CA LYS A 230 7.34 26.06 -8.54
C LYS A 230 7.58 27.53 -8.20
N VAL A 231 7.95 28.34 -9.19
CA VAL A 231 8.25 29.77 -9.00
C VAL A 231 7.01 30.54 -8.59
N LYS A 232 5.86 30.25 -9.20
CA LYS A 232 4.60 30.93 -8.94
C LYS A 232 3.88 30.41 -7.71
N LYS A 233 4.15 29.17 -7.30
CA LYS A 233 3.47 28.46 -6.21
C LYS A 233 1.95 28.45 -6.33
N ASN A 234 1.42 28.57 -7.55
CA ASN A 234 0.01 28.76 -7.81
C ASN A 234 -0.32 28.40 -9.26
N LEU A 235 -1.25 27.46 -9.45
CA LEU A 235 -1.63 26.97 -10.77
C LEU A 235 -2.24 28.07 -11.65
N GLU A 236 -3.12 28.91 -11.10
CA GLU A 236 -3.78 30.02 -11.80
C GLU A 236 -2.75 31.01 -12.38
N SER A 237 -1.79 31.43 -11.55
CA SER A 237 -0.72 32.35 -11.94
C SER A 237 0.23 31.73 -12.96
N THR A 238 0.39 30.41 -12.93
CA THR A 238 1.24 29.66 -13.87
C THR A 238 0.58 29.59 -15.25
N CYS A 239 -0.70 29.18 -15.31
CA CYS A 239 -1.46 29.15 -16.55
C CYS A 239 -1.60 30.54 -17.19
N MET A 240 -1.86 31.57 -16.38
CA MET A 240 -1.96 32.94 -16.89
C MET A 240 -0.63 33.42 -17.50
N ALA A 241 0.50 33.05 -16.90
CA ALA A 241 1.82 33.44 -17.39
C ALA A 241 2.26 32.69 -18.65
N LEU A 242 1.92 31.40 -18.79
CA LEU A 242 2.36 30.57 -19.92
C LEU A 242 1.39 30.55 -21.10
N PHE A 243 0.10 30.52 -20.80
CA PHE A 243 -0.97 30.32 -21.79
C PHE A 243 -1.84 31.55 -21.98
N GLY A 244 -1.71 32.58 -21.12
CA GLY A 244 -2.48 33.82 -21.20
C GLY A 244 -3.95 33.67 -20.81
N VAL A 245 -4.30 32.59 -20.09
CA VAL A 245 -5.67 32.23 -19.71
C VAL A 245 -5.72 31.72 -18.28
N THR A 246 -6.91 31.78 -17.68
CA THR A 246 -7.19 31.18 -16.36
C THR A 246 -7.14 29.65 -16.42
N VAL A 247 -7.04 28.96 -15.28
CA VAL A 247 -7.09 27.49 -15.24
C VAL A 247 -8.42 26.97 -15.75
N ASP A 248 -9.52 27.63 -15.40
CA ASP A 248 -10.86 27.22 -15.86
C ASP A 248 -11.00 27.39 -17.37
N GLU A 249 -10.49 28.49 -17.96
CA GLU A 249 -10.51 28.68 -19.40
C GLU A 249 -9.58 27.68 -20.12
N PHE A 250 -8.41 27.39 -19.54
CA PHE A 250 -7.51 26.35 -20.05
C PHE A 250 -8.19 24.98 -20.05
N ASN A 251 -8.81 24.61 -18.93
CA ASN A 251 -9.55 23.37 -18.76
C ASN A 251 -10.65 23.25 -19.82
N ASP A 252 -11.46 24.30 -20.01
CA ASP A 252 -12.50 24.35 -21.04
C ASP A 252 -11.96 24.10 -22.46
N ARG A 253 -10.80 24.68 -22.79
CA ARG A 253 -10.16 24.49 -24.11
C ARG A 253 -9.64 23.06 -24.28
N MET A 254 -9.01 22.50 -23.24
CA MET A 254 -8.54 21.10 -23.23
C MET A 254 -9.71 20.11 -23.37
N VAL A 255 -10.78 20.31 -22.59
CA VAL A 255 -11.98 19.48 -22.66
C VAL A 255 -12.59 19.55 -24.07
N ARG A 256 -12.72 20.75 -24.65
CA ARG A 256 -13.20 20.90 -26.03
C ARG A 256 -12.30 20.22 -27.06
N TYR A 257 -10.98 20.24 -26.86
CA TYR A 257 -10.03 19.52 -27.72
C TYR A 257 -10.34 18.02 -27.73
N TYR A 258 -10.44 17.39 -26.57
CA TYR A 258 -10.75 15.96 -26.48
C TYR A 258 -12.19 15.64 -26.91
N GLN A 259 -13.16 16.51 -26.63
CA GLN A 259 -14.53 16.39 -27.16
C GLN A 259 -14.54 16.38 -28.69
N SER A 260 -13.79 17.27 -29.34
CA SER A 260 -13.70 17.31 -30.80
C SER A 260 -13.05 16.05 -31.38
N LYS A 261 -12.11 15.44 -30.63
CA LYS A 261 -11.46 14.17 -31.00
C LYS A 261 -12.40 12.98 -30.88
N TYR A 262 -13.21 12.94 -29.82
CA TYR A 262 -13.96 11.73 -29.45
C TYR A 262 -15.43 11.74 -29.85
N TRP A 263 -16.15 12.88 -29.81
CA TRP A 263 -17.57 12.94 -30.17
C TRP A 263 -17.93 12.39 -31.56
N PRO A 264 -17.08 12.49 -32.60
CA PRO A 264 -17.36 11.81 -33.87
C PRO A 264 -17.50 10.28 -33.75
N LYS A 265 -16.99 9.67 -32.68
CA LYS A 265 -17.07 8.24 -32.40
C LYS A 265 -18.32 7.83 -31.58
N ILE A 266 -19.23 8.76 -31.28
CA ILE A 266 -20.40 8.48 -30.42
C ILE A 266 -21.32 7.38 -30.98
N GLU A 267 -21.31 7.17 -32.31
CA GLU A 267 -22.05 6.08 -32.94
C GLU A 267 -21.64 4.69 -32.40
N LEU A 268 -20.38 4.52 -31.96
CA LEU A 268 -19.88 3.29 -31.35
C LEU A 268 -20.42 3.05 -29.93
N GLN A 269 -20.97 4.08 -29.26
CA GLN A 269 -21.46 3.97 -27.88
C GLN A 269 -22.67 3.03 -27.77
N ASN A 270 -23.51 2.96 -28.80
CA ASN A 270 -24.71 2.13 -28.80
C ASN A 270 -24.40 0.65 -29.08
N ASN A 271 -23.22 0.32 -29.60
CA ASN A 271 -22.90 -1.04 -30.02
C ASN A 271 -22.81 -2.01 -28.82
N PHE A 272 -22.31 -1.55 -27.67
CA PHE A 272 -22.09 -2.43 -26.51
C PHE A 272 -23.38 -3.12 -26.01
N ASP A 273 -24.44 -2.33 -25.81
CA ASP A 273 -25.72 -2.82 -25.30
C ASP A 273 -26.46 -3.73 -26.31
N GLU A 274 -26.04 -3.74 -27.58
CA GLU A 274 -26.59 -4.63 -28.61
C GLU A 274 -26.08 -6.07 -28.48
N PHE A 275 -24.83 -6.27 -28.06
CA PHE A 275 -24.21 -7.60 -27.99
C PHE A 275 -23.94 -8.10 -26.56
N ALA A 276 -23.77 -7.23 -25.58
CA ALA A 276 -23.41 -7.59 -24.21
C ALA A 276 -24.44 -7.14 -23.17
N ARG A 277 -24.45 -7.83 -22.04
CA ARG A 277 -25.28 -7.47 -20.88
C ARG A 277 -24.41 -7.36 -19.63
N ILE A 278 -24.47 -6.22 -18.95
CA ILE A 278 -23.87 -6.03 -17.62
C ILE A 278 -24.63 -6.88 -16.59
N VAL A 279 -23.91 -7.76 -15.90
CA VAL A 279 -24.45 -8.60 -14.81
C VAL A 279 -23.94 -8.17 -13.45
N PHE A 280 -22.82 -7.45 -13.37
CA PHE A 280 -22.33 -6.86 -12.12
C PHE A 280 -21.83 -5.45 -12.39
N ASP A 281 -22.54 -4.48 -11.81
CA ASP A 281 -22.33 -3.04 -12.04
C ASP A 281 -21.50 -2.45 -10.88
N HIS A 282 -20.37 -1.87 -11.21
CA HIS A 282 -19.40 -1.35 -10.25
C HIS A 282 -19.99 -0.20 -9.41
N LYS A 283 -20.77 0.71 -10.01
CA LYS A 283 -21.41 1.83 -9.30
C LYS A 283 -22.47 1.36 -8.32
N LYS A 284 -23.27 0.36 -8.71
CA LYS A 284 -24.30 -0.22 -7.83
C LYS A 284 -23.69 -0.96 -6.64
N THR A 285 -22.52 -1.54 -6.83
CA THR A 285 -21.87 -2.40 -5.83
C THR A 285 -20.82 -1.66 -5.00
N GLY A 286 -20.40 -0.47 -5.43
CA GLY A 286 -19.32 0.30 -4.80
C GLY A 286 -17.94 -0.32 -5.02
N SER A 287 -17.78 -1.10 -6.09
CA SER A 287 -16.46 -1.56 -6.57
C SER A 287 -15.91 -0.59 -7.60
N LEU A 288 -14.59 -0.58 -7.76
CA LEU A 288 -13.90 0.05 -8.88
C LEU A 288 -13.34 -1.04 -9.80
N TYR A 289 -12.69 -2.04 -9.21
CA TYR A 289 -12.08 -3.14 -9.93
C TYR A 289 -12.90 -4.42 -9.80
N ASN A 290 -13.37 -4.92 -10.95
CA ASN A 290 -13.87 -6.29 -11.11
C ASN A 290 -13.05 -6.95 -12.23
N THR A 291 -11.98 -7.66 -11.87
CA THR A 291 -10.96 -8.19 -12.78
C THR A 291 -10.90 -9.72 -12.74
N SER A 292 -10.09 -10.34 -13.62
CA SER A 292 -9.91 -11.80 -13.67
C SER A 292 -11.22 -12.58 -13.83
N THR A 293 -12.09 -12.13 -14.74
CA THR A 293 -13.40 -12.76 -14.98
C THR A 293 -13.25 -14.18 -15.50
N ALA A 294 -14.00 -15.11 -14.92
CA ALA A 294 -13.99 -16.54 -15.24
C ALA A 294 -15.40 -17.13 -15.18
N ILE A 295 -15.95 -17.56 -16.31
CA ILE A 295 -17.25 -18.22 -16.37
C ILE A 295 -17.12 -19.71 -16.04
N SER A 296 -18.07 -20.27 -15.29
CA SER A 296 -18.12 -21.70 -14.99
C SER A 296 -18.33 -22.54 -16.26
N PRO A 297 -17.88 -23.80 -16.32
CA PRO A 297 -18.08 -24.68 -17.48
C PRO A 297 -19.53 -24.76 -17.96
N ASN A 298 -20.48 -24.90 -17.03
CA ASN A 298 -21.93 -24.92 -17.30
C ASN A 298 -22.55 -23.56 -17.67
N GLY A 299 -21.76 -22.47 -17.63
CA GLY A 299 -22.20 -21.12 -17.95
C GLY A 299 -23.23 -20.51 -16.99
N ASP A 300 -23.45 -21.06 -15.79
CA ASP A 300 -24.44 -20.59 -14.81
C ASP A 300 -23.86 -19.66 -13.73
N LYS A 301 -22.54 -19.66 -13.55
CA LYS A 301 -21.82 -18.84 -12.56
C LYS A 301 -20.64 -18.09 -13.19
N ILE A 302 -20.25 -16.99 -12.56
CA ILE A 302 -19.04 -16.23 -12.90
C ILE A 302 -18.26 -15.98 -11.62
N ALA A 303 -16.97 -16.29 -11.63
CA ALA A 303 -16.01 -15.95 -10.60
C ALA A 303 -15.11 -14.81 -11.07
N PHE A 304 -14.76 -13.88 -10.19
CA PHE A 304 -13.88 -12.75 -10.50
C PHE A 304 -13.32 -12.15 -9.20
N VAL A 305 -12.28 -11.33 -9.34
CA VAL A 305 -11.69 -10.56 -8.24
C VAL A 305 -12.42 -9.21 -8.17
N SER A 306 -12.89 -8.83 -6.98
CA SER A 306 -13.62 -7.57 -6.73
C SER A 306 -13.05 -6.83 -5.53
N ASP A 307 -12.99 -5.51 -5.60
CA ASP A 307 -12.55 -4.63 -4.51
C ASP A 307 -13.71 -4.00 -3.71
N ARG A 308 -14.97 -4.46 -3.87
CA ARG A 308 -16.17 -3.83 -3.27
C ARG A 308 -16.12 -3.59 -1.76
N THR A 309 -15.22 -4.26 -1.05
CA THR A 309 -15.05 -4.12 0.42
C THR A 309 -13.85 -3.26 0.80
N GLY A 310 -13.10 -2.72 -0.15
CA GLY A 310 -11.82 -2.02 0.05
C GLY A 310 -10.62 -2.96 0.14
N VAL A 311 -10.81 -4.27 -0.07
CA VAL A 311 -9.75 -5.26 -0.25
C VAL A 311 -10.13 -6.19 -1.39
N ALA A 312 -9.14 -6.80 -2.04
CA ALA A 312 -9.38 -7.79 -3.08
C ALA A 312 -10.09 -9.03 -2.51
N GLU A 313 -11.19 -9.43 -3.14
CA GLU A 313 -11.97 -10.63 -2.80
C GLU A 313 -12.28 -11.44 -4.06
N ILE A 314 -12.17 -12.77 -4.01
CA ILE A 314 -12.71 -13.63 -5.06
C ILE A 314 -14.19 -13.89 -4.74
N VAL A 315 -15.07 -13.47 -5.65
CA VAL A 315 -16.52 -13.58 -5.51
C VAL A 315 -17.10 -14.44 -6.63
N ILE A 316 -18.25 -15.06 -6.35
CA ILE A 316 -19.00 -15.85 -7.32
C ILE A 316 -20.40 -15.27 -7.42
N ILE A 317 -20.83 -14.96 -8.64
CA ILE A 317 -22.16 -14.46 -8.95
C ILE A 317 -22.90 -15.44 -9.88
N SER A 318 -24.23 -15.30 -9.91
CA SER A 318 -25.09 -15.91 -10.92
C SER A 318 -24.89 -15.20 -12.26
N SER A 319 -24.65 -15.96 -13.34
CA SER A 319 -24.52 -15.42 -14.70
C SER A 319 -25.85 -14.89 -15.27
N ILE A 320 -26.97 -15.26 -14.64
CA ILE A 320 -28.32 -14.95 -15.11
C ILE A 320 -28.78 -13.57 -14.63
N ASP A 321 -28.61 -13.27 -13.35
CA ASP A 321 -29.16 -12.09 -12.69
C ASP A 321 -28.14 -11.29 -11.88
N GLY A 322 -26.88 -11.73 -11.85
CA GLY A 322 -25.81 -11.01 -11.17
C GLY A 322 -25.81 -11.13 -9.66
N GLN A 323 -26.69 -11.93 -9.07
CA GLN A 323 -26.75 -12.08 -7.62
C GLN A 323 -25.47 -12.68 -7.07
N LEU A 324 -24.94 -12.07 -6.00
CA LEU A 324 -23.80 -12.59 -5.26
C LEU A 324 -24.19 -13.92 -4.60
N ILE A 325 -23.62 -15.02 -5.11
CA ILE A 325 -23.84 -16.37 -4.57
C ILE A 325 -22.94 -16.60 -3.37
N LYS A 326 -21.65 -16.27 -3.52
CA LYS A 326 -20.64 -16.59 -2.50
C LYS A 326 -19.44 -15.66 -2.57
N LYS A 327 -18.89 -15.37 -1.38
CA LYS A 327 -17.52 -14.88 -1.23
C LYS A 327 -16.59 -16.05 -0.95
N LEU A 328 -15.62 -16.29 -1.83
CA LEU A 328 -14.72 -17.43 -1.75
C LEU A 328 -13.46 -17.12 -0.92
N VAL A 329 -12.82 -15.99 -1.19
CA VAL A 329 -11.55 -15.57 -0.55
C VAL A 329 -11.60 -14.08 -0.25
N THR A 330 -10.99 -13.67 0.87
CA THR A 330 -10.73 -12.26 1.22
C THR A 330 -9.25 -12.09 1.54
N SER A 331 -8.58 -11.17 0.84
CA SER A 331 -7.17 -10.85 1.06
C SER A 331 -6.91 -10.06 2.34
N ALA A 332 -5.65 -9.99 2.75
CA ALA A 332 -5.08 -9.07 3.72
C ALA A 332 -5.57 -9.18 5.19
N TYR A 333 -6.23 -10.29 5.55
CA TYR A 333 -6.60 -10.62 6.94
C TYR A 333 -5.86 -11.85 7.50
N SER A 334 -5.16 -12.61 6.65
CA SER A 334 -4.44 -13.82 7.03
C SER A 334 -3.20 -14.03 6.16
N SER A 335 -2.16 -14.69 6.68
CA SER A 335 -0.90 -14.94 5.96
C SER A 335 -1.01 -15.96 4.82
N GLY A 336 -2.18 -16.59 4.66
CA GLY A 336 -2.49 -17.44 3.50
C GLY A 336 -2.85 -16.64 2.25
N TYR A 337 -3.37 -15.42 2.41
CA TYR A 337 -3.89 -14.56 1.34
C TYR A 337 -3.49 -13.11 1.62
N GLU A 338 -2.21 -12.79 1.52
CA GLU A 338 -1.72 -11.43 1.79
C GLU A 338 -2.13 -10.45 0.71
N GLY A 339 -2.23 -10.92 -0.54
CA GLY A 339 -2.81 -10.24 -1.69
C GLY A 339 -3.16 -11.23 -2.82
N LEU A 340 -3.79 -10.73 -3.87
CA LEU A 340 -4.46 -11.52 -4.92
C LEU A 340 -4.13 -11.04 -6.34
N HIS A 341 -3.10 -10.20 -6.50
CA HIS A 341 -2.65 -9.70 -7.80
C HIS A 341 -3.79 -9.05 -8.61
N LEU A 342 -4.31 -7.92 -8.15
CA LEU A 342 -5.50 -7.28 -8.75
C LEU A 342 -5.43 -7.07 -10.29
N TYR A 343 -4.22 -6.83 -10.82
CA TYR A 343 -3.99 -6.45 -12.23
C TYR A 343 -3.45 -7.59 -13.12
N GLN A 344 -2.74 -8.57 -12.55
CA GLN A 344 -2.12 -9.68 -13.29
C GLN A 344 -2.59 -11.06 -12.80
N GLY A 345 -3.57 -11.07 -11.91
CA GLY A 345 -4.18 -12.27 -11.37
C GLY A 345 -4.90 -13.08 -12.44
N GLY A 346 -5.19 -14.34 -12.08
CA GLY A 346 -6.00 -15.21 -12.90
C GLY A 346 -6.92 -16.03 -12.02
N VAL A 347 -8.17 -16.17 -12.46
CA VAL A 347 -9.14 -17.10 -11.88
C VAL A 347 -9.52 -18.08 -12.98
N SER A 348 -9.52 -19.37 -12.68
CA SER A 348 -9.91 -20.40 -13.63
C SER A 348 -10.71 -21.50 -12.93
N TRP A 349 -11.79 -21.93 -13.58
CA TRP A 349 -12.60 -23.05 -13.12
C TRP A 349 -12.00 -24.36 -13.60
N SER A 350 -12.07 -25.41 -12.77
CA SER A 350 -11.84 -26.77 -13.25
C SER A 350 -12.95 -27.16 -14.25
N PRO A 351 -12.68 -28.08 -15.19
CA PRO A 351 -13.68 -28.52 -16.18
C PRO A 351 -14.95 -29.10 -15.56
N ASP A 352 -14.86 -29.72 -14.39
CA ASP A 352 -16.01 -30.24 -13.64
C ASP A 352 -16.81 -29.15 -12.87
N GLY A 353 -16.29 -27.92 -12.80
CA GLY A 353 -16.88 -26.80 -12.07
C GLY A 353 -16.83 -26.92 -10.54
N GLU A 354 -16.13 -27.92 -9.98
CA GLU A 354 -16.05 -28.13 -8.53
C GLU A 354 -14.97 -27.28 -7.86
N TYR A 355 -13.94 -26.87 -8.62
CA TYR A 355 -12.76 -26.17 -8.11
C TYR A 355 -12.48 -24.88 -8.88
N ILE A 356 -11.83 -23.95 -8.18
CA ILE A 356 -11.25 -22.74 -8.75
C ILE A 356 -9.76 -22.69 -8.40
N THR A 357 -8.93 -22.33 -9.37
CA THR A 357 -7.51 -22.02 -9.19
C THR A 357 -7.23 -20.53 -9.31
N PHE A 358 -6.28 -20.05 -8.51
CA PHE A 358 -5.77 -18.67 -8.55
C PHE A 358 -4.40 -18.59 -7.88
N ALA A 359 -3.62 -17.57 -8.25
CA ALA A 359 -2.37 -17.23 -7.59
C ALA A 359 -2.62 -16.25 -6.44
N ALA A 360 -1.90 -16.41 -5.33
CA ALA A 360 -1.95 -15.48 -4.22
C ALA A 360 -0.63 -15.41 -3.47
N LYS A 361 -0.34 -14.23 -2.94
CA LYS A 361 0.80 -14.02 -2.06
C LYS A 361 0.57 -14.67 -0.71
N SER A 362 1.50 -15.51 -0.29
CA SER A 362 1.46 -16.24 0.98
C SER A 362 2.84 -16.35 1.60
N ARG A 363 3.07 -15.61 2.68
CA ARG A 363 4.34 -15.62 3.44
C ARG A 363 5.56 -15.25 2.61
N GLY A 364 5.45 -14.19 1.80
CA GLY A 364 6.56 -13.65 1.00
C GLY A 364 6.67 -14.20 -0.42
N ASP A 365 6.13 -15.40 -0.67
CA ASP A 365 6.15 -16.05 -1.97
C ASP A 365 4.74 -16.12 -2.58
N ASP A 366 4.67 -16.33 -3.89
CA ASP A 366 3.42 -16.66 -4.56
C ASP A 366 3.17 -18.15 -4.59
N VAL A 367 1.90 -18.53 -4.42
CA VAL A 367 1.46 -19.92 -4.50
C VAL A 367 0.17 -20.05 -5.29
N LEU A 368 -0.02 -21.23 -5.88
CA LEU A 368 -1.29 -21.59 -6.52
C LEU A 368 -2.21 -22.28 -5.50
N TYR A 369 -3.40 -21.74 -5.34
CA TYR A 369 -4.46 -22.33 -4.54
C TYR A 369 -5.49 -22.98 -5.43
N ILE A 370 -5.91 -24.19 -5.05
CA ILE A 370 -7.08 -24.87 -5.62
C ILE A 370 -8.12 -24.95 -4.51
N ILE A 371 -9.28 -24.30 -4.70
CA ILE A 371 -10.33 -24.21 -3.69
C ILE A 371 -11.61 -24.88 -4.20
N ASN A 372 -12.22 -25.70 -3.34
CA ASN A 372 -13.53 -26.27 -3.62
C ASN A 372 -14.62 -25.19 -3.53
N VAL A 373 -15.39 -25.02 -4.60
CA VAL A 373 -16.38 -23.95 -4.74
C VAL A 373 -17.52 -24.12 -3.75
N GLN A 374 -17.98 -25.35 -3.50
CA GLN A 374 -19.13 -25.62 -2.64
C GLN A 374 -18.85 -25.27 -1.18
N ASN A 375 -17.76 -25.78 -0.60
CA ASN A 375 -17.45 -25.61 0.82
C ASN A 375 -16.43 -24.49 1.12
N GLY A 376 -15.74 -23.95 0.11
CA GLY A 376 -14.74 -22.88 0.26
C GLY A 376 -13.43 -23.32 0.91
N LYS A 377 -13.18 -24.63 1.04
CA LYS A 377 -11.94 -25.16 1.61
C LYS A 377 -10.86 -25.29 0.54
N VAL A 378 -9.63 -25.02 0.93
CA VAL A 378 -8.44 -25.30 0.12
C VAL A 378 -8.33 -26.81 -0.08
N TYR A 379 -8.44 -27.25 -1.34
CA TYR A 379 -8.17 -28.62 -1.75
C TYR A 379 -6.66 -28.85 -1.86
N LYS A 380 -5.94 -27.94 -2.52
CA LYS A 380 -4.48 -28.00 -2.67
C LYS A 380 -3.83 -26.63 -2.65
N ARG A 381 -2.60 -26.57 -2.14
CA ARG A 381 -1.71 -25.40 -2.18
C ARG A 381 -0.39 -25.85 -2.80
N LEU A 382 -0.08 -25.35 -3.98
CA LEU A 382 1.15 -25.67 -4.72
C LEU A 382 2.11 -24.48 -4.58
N ALA A 383 3.32 -24.75 -4.11
CA ALA A 383 4.37 -23.75 -3.93
C ALA A 383 5.56 -24.09 -4.82
N PHE A 384 6.20 -23.06 -5.37
CA PHE A 384 7.27 -23.18 -6.35
C PHE A 384 8.45 -22.32 -5.93
N ASN A 385 9.63 -22.59 -6.47
CA ASN A 385 10.80 -21.72 -6.31
C ASN A 385 10.79 -20.62 -7.38
N LEU A 386 9.72 -19.82 -7.39
CA LEU A 386 9.48 -18.72 -8.32
C LEU A 386 9.29 -17.43 -7.54
N ASP A 387 9.68 -16.31 -8.15
CA ASP A 387 9.63 -14.98 -7.53
C ASP A 387 8.25 -14.32 -7.72
N GLY A 388 7.45 -14.79 -8.68
CA GLY A 388 6.05 -14.39 -8.90
C GLY A 388 5.28 -15.44 -9.72
N ILE A 389 3.95 -15.51 -9.55
CA ILE A 389 3.08 -16.43 -10.28
C ILE A 389 1.80 -15.72 -10.73
N TYR A 390 1.49 -15.83 -12.02
CA TYR A 390 0.39 -15.09 -12.65
C TYR A 390 -0.46 -15.97 -13.58
N SER A 391 -1.70 -15.53 -13.81
CA SER A 391 -2.60 -16.09 -14.84
C SER A 391 -2.75 -17.62 -14.89
N PRO A 392 -3.02 -18.34 -13.78
CA PRO A 392 -3.19 -19.80 -13.83
C PRO A 392 -4.47 -20.23 -14.57
N ARG A 393 -4.36 -21.26 -15.42
CA ARG A 393 -5.48 -21.88 -16.14
C ARG A 393 -5.46 -23.40 -16.03
N PHE A 394 -6.62 -24.01 -15.77
CA PHE A 394 -6.77 -25.46 -15.84
C PHE A 394 -6.68 -25.98 -17.28
N SER A 395 -6.11 -27.17 -17.43
CA SER A 395 -6.25 -28.02 -18.61
C SER A 395 -7.69 -28.49 -18.82
N THR A 396 -8.02 -28.87 -20.04
CA THR A 396 -9.33 -29.42 -20.40
C THR A 396 -9.62 -30.76 -19.69
N SER A 397 -8.58 -31.52 -19.34
CA SER A 397 -8.68 -32.72 -18.51
C SER A 397 -8.81 -32.43 -17.01
N GLY A 398 -8.49 -31.21 -16.57
CA GLY A 398 -8.48 -30.81 -15.16
C GLY A 398 -7.33 -31.40 -14.34
N ARG A 399 -6.36 -32.05 -14.99
CA ARG A 399 -5.21 -32.71 -14.36
C ARG A 399 -4.02 -31.79 -14.17
N GLU A 400 -3.87 -30.83 -15.07
CA GLU A 400 -2.73 -29.91 -15.14
C GLU A 400 -3.20 -28.45 -15.06
N ILE A 401 -2.29 -27.58 -14.62
CA ILE A 401 -2.45 -26.12 -14.61
C ILE A 401 -1.27 -25.51 -15.35
N VAL A 402 -1.54 -24.58 -16.27
CA VAL A 402 -0.54 -23.73 -16.92
C VAL A 402 -0.57 -22.34 -16.29
N PHE A 403 0.59 -21.70 -16.13
CA PHE A 403 0.71 -20.37 -15.53
C PHE A 403 1.99 -19.67 -15.98
N SER A 404 2.03 -18.35 -15.83
CA SER A 404 3.25 -17.55 -16.00
C SER A 404 4.01 -17.49 -14.68
N GLY A 405 5.31 -17.72 -14.72
CA GLY A 405 6.20 -17.71 -13.56
C GLY A 405 7.37 -16.76 -13.77
N LEU A 406 7.58 -15.87 -12.80
CA LEU A 406 8.71 -14.97 -12.79
C LEU A 406 9.87 -15.62 -12.02
N LYS A 407 11.05 -15.72 -12.64
CA LYS A 407 12.25 -16.24 -11.98
C LYS A 407 13.52 -15.58 -12.49
N ASP A 408 14.34 -15.04 -11.59
CA ASP A 408 15.66 -14.49 -11.93
C ASP A 408 15.59 -13.51 -13.12
N SER A 409 14.57 -12.65 -13.13
CA SER A 409 14.28 -11.65 -14.17
C SER A 409 13.74 -12.17 -15.53
N TYR A 410 13.26 -13.40 -15.57
CA TYR A 410 12.58 -13.99 -16.74
C TYR A 410 11.11 -14.30 -16.43
N SER A 411 10.21 -13.95 -17.35
CA SER A 411 8.79 -14.32 -17.28
C SER A 411 8.51 -15.48 -18.23
N ASP A 412 8.49 -16.70 -17.70
CA ASP A 412 8.35 -17.92 -18.48
C ASP A 412 7.02 -18.64 -18.23
N ILE A 413 6.67 -19.56 -19.14
CA ILE A 413 5.48 -20.41 -19.00
C ILE A 413 5.83 -21.72 -18.30
N TYR A 414 5.01 -22.10 -17.33
CA TYR A 414 5.14 -23.35 -16.56
C TYR A 414 3.85 -24.16 -16.61
N ILE A 415 4.00 -25.49 -16.61
CA ILE A 415 2.90 -26.45 -16.48
C ILE A 415 3.14 -27.29 -15.23
N VAL A 416 2.11 -27.50 -14.41
CA VAL A 416 2.17 -28.38 -13.23
C VAL A 416 1.09 -29.45 -13.28
N ASP A 417 1.47 -30.70 -13.06
CA ASP A 417 0.52 -31.79 -12.81
C ASP A 417 0.04 -31.71 -11.35
N ILE A 418 -1.27 -31.59 -11.15
CA ILE A 418 -1.86 -31.31 -9.84
C ILE A 418 -1.63 -32.46 -8.87
N ASN A 419 -1.57 -33.72 -9.33
CA ASN A 419 -1.49 -34.88 -8.45
C ASN A 419 -0.05 -35.17 -8.02
N SER A 420 0.86 -35.20 -9.00
CA SER A 420 2.28 -35.49 -8.80
C SER A 420 3.10 -34.29 -8.34
N GLU A 421 2.58 -33.07 -8.53
CA GLU A 421 3.27 -31.79 -8.27
C GLU A 421 4.54 -31.58 -9.11
N VAL A 422 4.71 -32.38 -10.17
CA VAL A 422 5.79 -32.20 -11.14
C VAL A 422 5.50 -30.96 -11.96
N THR A 423 6.49 -30.07 -12.03
CA THR A 423 6.43 -28.83 -12.81
C THR A 423 7.41 -28.90 -13.97
N VAL A 424 6.96 -28.48 -15.15
CA VAL A 424 7.75 -28.37 -16.38
C VAL A 424 7.82 -26.90 -16.77
N LYS A 425 9.02 -26.42 -17.09
CA LYS A 425 9.28 -25.09 -17.65
C LYS A 425 9.21 -25.21 -19.16
N VAL A 426 8.31 -24.46 -19.81
CA VAL A 426 7.99 -24.55 -21.24
C VAL A 426 8.83 -23.57 -22.06
N THR A 427 8.99 -22.34 -21.56
CA THR A 427 9.86 -21.32 -22.14
C THR A 427 11.00 -21.03 -21.17
N ASP A 428 12.16 -20.61 -21.68
CA ASP A 428 13.39 -20.35 -20.90
C ASP A 428 14.26 -19.37 -21.68
N ASP A 429 13.75 -18.14 -21.83
CA ASP A 429 14.34 -17.10 -22.66
C ASP A 429 14.05 -15.69 -22.10
N LEU A 430 14.70 -14.65 -22.66
CA LEU A 430 14.59 -13.25 -22.21
C LEU A 430 13.18 -12.65 -22.44
N TYR A 431 12.35 -13.32 -23.24
CA TYR A 431 11.11 -12.73 -23.72
C TYR A 431 10.03 -12.73 -22.64
N THR A 432 9.11 -11.81 -22.78
CA THR A 432 7.98 -11.65 -21.87
C THR A 432 6.90 -12.66 -22.24
N ASP A 433 6.79 -13.78 -21.54
CA ASP A 433 5.73 -14.76 -21.78
C ASP A 433 4.59 -14.67 -20.75
N LYS A 434 3.39 -14.29 -21.20
CA LYS A 434 2.23 -14.00 -20.35
C LYS A 434 0.91 -14.61 -20.85
N TYR A 435 -0.07 -14.69 -19.95
CA TYR A 435 -1.44 -15.15 -20.21
C TYR A 435 -1.57 -16.53 -20.89
N PRO A 436 -0.94 -17.60 -20.37
CA PRO A 436 -1.03 -18.90 -21.01
C PRO A 436 -2.41 -19.54 -20.86
N SER A 437 -2.78 -20.37 -21.82
CA SER A 437 -4.01 -21.16 -21.83
C SER A 437 -3.81 -22.45 -22.62
N PHE A 438 -4.52 -23.52 -22.26
CA PHE A 438 -4.49 -24.77 -23.00
C PHE A 438 -5.34 -24.68 -24.28
N LEU A 439 -4.80 -25.20 -25.38
CA LEU A 439 -5.56 -25.54 -26.58
C LEU A 439 -6.14 -26.95 -26.46
N THR A 440 -5.25 -27.90 -26.19
CA THR A 440 -5.55 -29.32 -25.92
C THR A 440 -4.56 -29.83 -24.87
N ASP A 441 -4.76 -31.05 -24.38
CA ASP A 441 -3.69 -31.71 -23.62
C ASP A 441 -2.43 -31.80 -24.51
N GLY A 442 -1.31 -31.23 -24.07
CA GLY A 442 -0.05 -31.17 -24.82
C GLY A 442 0.15 -29.98 -25.76
N ALA A 443 -0.79 -29.05 -25.87
CA ALA A 443 -0.61 -27.81 -26.65
C ALA A 443 -1.17 -26.59 -25.92
N ILE A 444 -0.42 -25.49 -25.92
CA ILE A 444 -0.79 -24.25 -25.24
C ILE A 444 -0.68 -23.05 -26.17
N VAL A 445 -1.34 -21.97 -25.79
CA VAL A 445 -1.17 -20.63 -26.35
C VAL A 445 -0.83 -19.63 -25.26
N PHE A 446 -0.04 -18.63 -25.61
CA PHE A 446 0.40 -17.58 -24.71
C PHE A 446 0.70 -16.32 -25.52
N VAL A 447 0.86 -15.20 -24.82
CA VAL A 447 1.30 -13.93 -25.40
C VAL A 447 2.79 -13.78 -25.20
N SER A 448 3.52 -13.37 -26.23
CA SER A 448 4.97 -13.15 -26.17
C SER A 448 5.41 -12.01 -27.08
N ASP A 449 6.49 -11.34 -26.72
CA ASP A 449 7.23 -10.37 -27.54
C ASP A 449 8.45 -11.00 -28.24
N ARG A 450 8.64 -12.32 -28.13
CA ARG A 450 9.71 -13.06 -28.80
C ARG A 450 9.82 -12.71 -30.30
N PRO A 451 11.03 -12.51 -30.86
CA PRO A 451 11.24 -12.16 -32.26
C PRO A 451 10.95 -13.34 -33.20
N ASP A 452 10.63 -13.04 -34.45
CA ASP A 452 10.61 -14.06 -35.51
C ASP A 452 12.05 -14.45 -35.87
N SER A 453 12.25 -15.58 -36.55
CA SER A 453 13.60 -16.08 -36.86
C SER A 453 14.43 -15.05 -37.66
N ASN A 454 15.55 -14.59 -37.09
CA ASN A 454 16.48 -13.58 -37.60
C ASN A 454 16.07 -12.10 -37.42
N GLU A 455 15.15 -11.78 -36.51
CA GLU A 455 14.83 -10.40 -36.12
C GLU A 455 15.50 -10.00 -34.80
N LEU A 456 15.75 -8.70 -34.61
CA LEU A 456 16.19 -8.15 -33.33
C LEU A 456 15.05 -8.20 -32.31
N TYR A 457 15.39 -8.32 -31.03
CA TYR A 457 14.40 -8.30 -29.98
C TYR A 457 13.78 -6.90 -29.86
N ASN A 458 12.47 -6.84 -30.11
CA ASN A 458 11.65 -5.65 -29.98
C ASN A 458 10.71 -5.87 -28.78
N TYR A 459 11.16 -5.42 -27.61
CA TYR A 459 10.37 -5.52 -26.39
C TYR A 459 9.11 -4.64 -26.49
N GLY A 460 8.01 -5.08 -25.89
CA GLY A 460 6.71 -4.40 -26.01
C GLY A 460 5.94 -4.70 -27.31
N SER A 461 6.48 -5.54 -28.20
CA SER A 461 5.83 -5.93 -29.46
C SER A 461 5.20 -7.33 -29.40
N TYR A 462 4.00 -7.40 -28.85
CA TYR A 462 3.33 -8.65 -28.47
C TYR A 462 2.53 -9.31 -29.60
N ALA A 463 2.52 -10.64 -29.62
CA ALA A 463 1.62 -11.46 -30.42
C ALA A 463 1.20 -12.74 -29.67
N VAL A 464 0.17 -13.43 -30.18
CA VAL A 464 -0.21 -14.76 -29.68
C VAL A 464 0.67 -15.82 -30.33
N PHE A 465 1.27 -16.68 -29.52
CA PHE A 465 2.06 -17.84 -29.92
C PHE A 465 1.41 -19.13 -29.46
N SER A 466 1.58 -20.20 -30.24
CA SER A 466 1.29 -21.57 -29.82
C SER A 466 2.57 -22.36 -29.57
N TYR A 467 2.52 -23.27 -28.60
CA TYR A 467 3.53 -24.28 -28.33
C TYR A 467 2.91 -25.68 -28.41
N ASP A 468 3.56 -26.60 -29.11
CA ASP A 468 3.19 -28.01 -29.22
C ASP A 468 4.27 -28.88 -28.55
N ASP A 469 3.89 -29.64 -27.52
CA ASP A 469 4.82 -30.48 -26.75
C ASP A 469 5.37 -31.67 -27.57
N SER A 470 4.72 -32.05 -28.67
CA SER A 470 5.13 -33.20 -29.47
C SER A 470 6.41 -32.95 -30.28
N ASP A 471 6.66 -31.70 -30.68
CA ASP A 471 7.85 -31.30 -31.42
C ASP A 471 8.63 -30.12 -30.79
N GLY A 472 8.09 -29.50 -29.75
CA GLY A 472 8.71 -28.38 -29.04
C GLY A 472 8.74 -27.09 -29.85
N SER A 473 7.91 -26.96 -30.89
CA SER A 473 7.91 -25.81 -31.79
C SER A 473 7.06 -24.66 -31.28
N PHE A 474 7.51 -23.43 -31.55
CA PHE A 474 6.76 -22.20 -31.32
C PHE A 474 6.28 -21.62 -32.65
N THR A 475 4.99 -21.27 -32.74
CA THR A 475 4.41 -20.66 -33.94
C THR A 475 3.65 -19.39 -33.59
N ARG A 476 3.96 -18.28 -34.27
CA ARG A 476 3.21 -17.02 -34.16
C ARG A 476 1.88 -17.16 -34.89
N LEU A 477 0.78 -16.82 -34.22
CA LEU A 477 -0.59 -16.93 -34.75
C LEU A 477 -1.19 -15.58 -35.16
N THR A 478 -0.68 -14.47 -34.62
CA THR A 478 -1.25 -13.13 -34.84
C THR A 478 -0.22 -12.09 -35.24
N PRO A 479 -0.63 -10.98 -35.90
CA PRO A 479 0.20 -9.79 -36.06
C PRO A 479 0.66 -9.24 -34.70
N ARG A 480 1.79 -8.54 -34.72
CA ARG A 480 2.31 -7.86 -33.54
C ARG A 480 1.55 -6.57 -33.26
N THR A 481 1.45 -6.21 -31.99
CA THR A 481 0.92 -4.91 -31.55
C THR A 481 1.40 -4.56 -30.14
N GLY A 482 1.12 -3.34 -29.68
CA GLY A 482 1.54 -2.86 -28.35
C GLY A 482 0.81 -3.54 -27.19
N TYR A 483 -0.41 -4.06 -27.42
CA TYR A 483 -1.17 -4.76 -26.39
C TYR A 483 -1.89 -5.99 -26.94
N VAL A 484 -1.57 -7.16 -26.38
CA VAL A 484 -2.29 -8.42 -26.60
C VAL A 484 -2.50 -9.10 -25.25
N ALA A 485 -3.70 -9.62 -25.00
CA ALA A 485 -4.01 -10.25 -23.72
C ALA A 485 -4.97 -11.44 -23.82
N THR A 486 -4.80 -12.37 -22.88
CA THR A 486 -5.79 -13.41 -22.51
C THR A 486 -6.32 -14.24 -23.70
N PRO A 487 -5.44 -14.94 -24.46
CA PRO A 487 -5.90 -15.90 -25.45
C PRO A 487 -6.68 -17.04 -24.78
N ILE A 488 -7.87 -17.33 -25.29
CA ILE A 488 -8.74 -18.43 -24.82
C ILE A 488 -9.17 -19.30 -25.98
N PHE A 489 -9.07 -20.62 -25.80
CA PHE A 489 -9.53 -21.58 -26.80
C PHE A 489 -11.06 -21.58 -26.89
N SER A 490 -11.58 -21.61 -28.13
CA SER A 490 -12.99 -21.83 -28.40
C SER A 490 -13.22 -23.26 -28.93
N PRO A 491 -14.29 -23.96 -28.50
CA PRO A 491 -14.71 -25.24 -29.08
C PRO A 491 -14.87 -25.23 -30.60
N ASP A 492 -15.13 -24.06 -31.20
CA ASP A 492 -15.27 -23.84 -32.65
C ASP A 492 -13.91 -23.83 -33.41
N ARG A 493 -12.87 -24.45 -32.84
CA ARG A 493 -11.51 -24.55 -33.42
C ARG A 493 -10.90 -23.18 -33.74
N GLY A 494 -10.85 -22.31 -32.74
CA GLY A 494 -10.12 -21.04 -32.83
C GLY A 494 -9.72 -20.48 -31.48
N ILE A 495 -9.18 -19.27 -31.48
CA ILE A 495 -8.74 -18.56 -30.28
C ILE A 495 -9.43 -17.19 -30.23
N PHE A 496 -10.09 -16.87 -29.13
CA PHE A 496 -10.42 -15.48 -28.80
C PHE A 496 -9.26 -14.83 -28.06
N PHE A 497 -8.97 -13.58 -28.38
CA PHE A 497 -7.96 -12.79 -27.69
C PHE A 497 -8.32 -11.30 -27.72
N VAL A 498 -7.76 -10.54 -26.80
CA VAL A 498 -7.90 -9.08 -26.77
C VAL A 498 -6.66 -8.46 -27.39
N ALA A 499 -6.84 -7.46 -28.25
CA ALA A 499 -5.74 -6.69 -28.83
C ALA A 499 -6.13 -5.23 -29.06
N ASP A 500 -5.13 -4.38 -29.34
CA ASP A 500 -5.27 -2.97 -29.70
C ASP A 500 -5.03 -2.70 -31.20
N TYR A 501 -5.43 -3.62 -32.09
CA TYR A 501 -5.33 -3.42 -33.55
C TYR A 501 -6.17 -2.25 -34.09
N ASP A 502 -6.99 -1.63 -33.25
CA ASP A 502 -7.75 -0.45 -33.58
C ASP A 502 -7.80 0.51 -32.39
N SER A 503 -8.80 1.40 -32.35
CA SER A 503 -8.85 2.45 -31.34
C SER A 503 -9.37 2.03 -29.95
N ALA A 504 -9.48 0.74 -29.64
CA ALA A 504 -9.95 0.22 -28.36
C ALA A 504 -9.39 -1.19 -28.10
N PHE A 505 -9.49 -1.69 -26.86
CA PHE A 505 -9.18 -3.09 -26.57
C PHE A 505 -10.36 -3.97 -26.94
N ASN A 506 -10.33 -4.47 -28.18
CA ASN A 506 -11.41 -5.26 -28.77
C ASN A 506 -11.14 -6.75 -28.70
N LEU A 507 -12.21 -7.54 -28.75
CA LEU A 507 -12.16 -8.98 -28.87
C LEU A 507 -11.99 -9.38 -30.34
N TYR A 508 -11.00 -10.21 -30.60
CA TYR A 508 -10.71 -10.79 -31.90
C TYR A 508 -10.79 -12.31 -31.84
N PHE A 509 -10.96 -12.94 -33.00
CA PHE A 509 -10.99 -14.39 -33.14
C PHE A 509 -10.08 -14.83 -34.28
N TYR A 510 -9.13 -15.71 -33.95
CA TYR A 510 -8.26 -16.41 -34.90
C TYR A 510 -8.87 -17.78 -35.26
N SER A 511 -9.09 -18.02 -36.56
CA SER A 511 -9.59 -19.29 -37.09
C SER A 511 -8.44 -20.19 -37.54
N TYR A 512 -8.36 -21.43 -37.01
CA TYR A 512 -7.38 -22.41 -37.50
C TYR A 512 -7.68 -22.91 -38.91
N GLU A 513 -8.94 -22.92 -39.32
CA GLU A 513 -9.35 -23.43 -40.63
C GLU A 513 -9.03 -22.45 -41.76
N GLU A 514 -9.27 -21.16 -41.49
CA GLU A 514 -9.06 -20.09 -42.48
C GLU A 514 -7.68 -19.40 -42.34
N THR A 515 -7.00 -19.57 -41.20
CA THR A 515 -5.79 -18.81 -40.82
C THR A 515 -6.01 -17.29 -40.90
N THR A 516 -7.24 -16.85 -40.58
CA THR A 516 -7.68 -15.46 -40.62
C THR A 516 -8.04 -14.95 -39.24
N ILE A 517 -7.89 -13.65 -39.03
CA ILE A 517 -8.30 -12.95 -37.82
C ILE A 517 -9.55 -12.13 -38.13
N THR A 518 -10.53 -12.21 -37.23
CA THR A 518 -11.82 -11.53 -37.36
C THR A 518 -12.09 -10.69 -36.12
N LYS A 519 -12.52 -9.45 -36.30
CA LYS A 519 -12.98 -8.57 -35.23
C LYS A 519 -14.37 -9.00 -34.77
N ARG A 520 -14.58 -9.08 -33.45
CA ARG A 520 -15.83 -9.56 -32.82
C ARG A 520 -16.56 -8.51 -32.02
N THR A 521 -15.86 -7.46 -31.59
CA THR A 521 -16.45 -6.30 -30.91
C THR A 521 -15.91 -5.03 -31.54
N ASP A 522 -16.69 -3.95 -31.48
CA ASP A 522 -16.23 -2.62 -31.85
C ASP A 522 -16.74 -1.60 -30.82
N ILE A 523 -15.94 -1.37 -29.79
CA ILE A 523 -16.32 -0.59 -28.60
C ILE A 523 -15.48 0.67 -28.43
N LEU A 524 -15.91 1.54 -27.51
CA LEU A 524 -15.22 2.79 -27.19
C LEU A 524 -14.02 2.60 -26.26
N THR A 525 -14.10 1.67 -25.33
CA THR A 525 -13.17 1.53 -24.21
C THR A 525 -12.33 0.24 -24.32
N GLY A 526 -12.51 -0.72 -23.43
CA GLY A 526 -11.76 -1.98 -23.45
C GLY A 526 -12.49 -3.15 -22.80
N ILE A 527 -12.29 -4.32 -23.39
CA ILE A 527 -12.65 -5.63 -22.85
C ILE A 527 -11.41 -6.23 -22.20
N TYR A 528 -11.57 -6.81 -21.02
CA TYR A 528 -10.50 -7.40 -20.23
C TYR A 528 -10.92 -8.77 -19.69
N TYR A 529 -9.97 -9.69 -19.57
CA TYR A 529 -10.18 -11.02 -18.97
C TYR A 529 -11.38 -11.80 -19.54
N PRO A 530 -11.48 -12.00 -20.87
CA PRO A 530 -12.50 -12.87 -21.44
C PRO A 530 -12.34 -14.32 -20.96
N SER A 531 -13.49 -14.99 -20.84
CA SER A 531 -13.61 -16.39 -20.47
C SER A 531 -14.87 -16.97 -21.13
N ILE A 532 -14.77 -18.20 -21.65
CA ILE A 532 -15.83 -18.87 -22.41
C ILE A 532 -16.35 -20.11 -21.65
N SER A 533 -17.64 -20.41 -21.77
CA SER A 533 -18.22 -21.66 -21.25
C SER A 533 -17.77 -22.88 -22.05
N GLU A 534 -17.84 -24.07 -21.46
CA GLU A 534 -17.35 -25.30 -22.09
C GLU A 534 -18.11 -25.64 -23.39
N ASP A 535 -19.40 -25.29 -23.44
CA ASP A 535 -20.26 -25.45 -24.61
C ASP A 535 -20.09 -24.33 -25.66
N GLY A 536 -19.21 -23.36 -25.42
CA GLY A 536 -19.04 -22.17 -26.26
C GLY A 536 -20.17 -21.15 -26.16
N SER A 537 -21.31 -21.46 -25.53
CA SER A 537 -22.54 -20.66 -25.66
C SER A 537 -22.51 -19.28 -24.98
N LYS A 538 -21.53 -19.01 -24.13
CA LYS A 538 -21.41 -17.76 -23.36
C LYS A 538 -19.97 -17.33 -23.20
N ILE A 539 -19.74 -16.02 -23.37
CA ILE A 539 -18.48 -15.37 -23.01
C ILE A 539 -18.77 -14.38 -21.89
N ALA A 540 -17.96 -14.42 -20.83
CA ALA A 540 -17.92 -13.39 -19.80
C ALA A 540 -16.61 -12.62 -19.86
N PHE A 541 -16.65 -11.33 -19.55
CA PHE A 541 -15.47 -10.47 -19.49
C PHE A 541 -15.72 -9.27 -18.58
N SER A 542 -14.65 -8.56 -18.23
CA SER A 542 -14.70 -7.25 -17.61
C SER A 542 -14.72 -6.16 -18.69
N TYR A 543 -15.57 -5.15 -18.54
CA TYR A 543 -15.69 -4.02 -19.47
C TYR A 543 -15.45 -2.72 -18.72
N MET A 544 -14.56 -1.87 -19.24
CA MET A 544 -14.31 -0.57 -18.63
C MET A 544 -15.40 0.43 -19.05
N ASN A 545 -16.05 1.04 -18.08
CA ASN A 545 -17.07 2.06 -18.29
C ASN A 545 -17.11 3.02 -17.11
N ASP A 546 -17.06 4.31 -17.39
CA ASP A 546 -17.02 5.38 -16.39
C ASP A 546 -16.03 5.11 -15.26
N TYR A 547 -14.75 4.96 -15.62
CA TYR A 547 -13.61 4.68 -14.73
C TYR A 547 -13.61 3.32 -14.02
N GLY A 548 -14.74 2.60 -13.96
CA GLY A 548 -14.85 1.29 -13.32
C GLY A 548 -14.90 0.12 -14.29
N TYR A 549 -14.72 -1.09 -13.74
CA TYR A 549 -14.78 -2.35 -14.49
C TYR A 549 -16.08 -3.09 -14.15
N ASP A 550 -16.97 -3.24 -15.11
CA ASP A 550 -18.22 -3.99 -14.99
C ASP A 550 -18.03 -5.44 -15.46
N VAL A 551 -18.71 -6.39 -14.82
CA VAL A 551 -18.72 -7.79 -15.30
C VAL A 551 -19.88 -7.96 -16.27
N CYS A 552 -19.56 -8.44 -17.45
CA CYS A 552 -20.50 -8.56 -18.56
C CYS A 552 -20.58 -10.00 -19.06
N ILE A 553 -21.71 -10.33 -19.66
CA ILE A 553 -21.93 -11.60 -20.35
C ILE A 553 -22.52 -11.37 -21.73
N VAL A 554 -22.02 -12.13 -22.68
CA VAL A 554 -22.54 -12.24 -24.05
C VAL A 554 -23.06 -13.65 -24.23
N LYS A 555 -24.20 -13.78 -24.91
CA LYS A 555 -24.66 -15.08 -25.42
C LYS A 555 -24.10 -15.25 -26.82
N GLU A 556 -23.37 -16.33 -27.04
CA GLU A 556 -22.80 -16.65 -28.33
C GLU A 556 -23.87 -17.02 -29.38
N PRO A 557 -23.50 -16.90 -30.68
CA PRO A 557 -22.20 -16.43 -31.16
C PRO A 557 -22.10 -14.90 -31.24
N LEU A 558 -20.92 -14.35 -30.96
CA LEU A 558 -20.57 -12.99 -31.40
C LEU A 558 -20.47 -13.00 -32.93
N THR A 559 -21.42 -12.34 -33.59
CA THR A 559 -21.48 -12.22 -35.05
C THR A 559 -20.14 -11.72 -35.60
N LYS A 560 -19.61 -12.38 -36.65
CA LYS A 560 -18.41 -11.91 -37.37
C LYS A 560 -18.67 -10.48 -37.87
N MET A 561 -17.89 -9.50 -37.41
CA MET A 561 -18.09 -8.10 -37.80
C MET A 561 -17.28 -7.76 -39.07
N ALA A 562 -15.97 -7.95 -39.01
CA ALA A 562 -15.06 -7.66 -40.13
C ALA A 562 -13.82 -8.56 -40.08
N ASP A 563 -13.25 -8.86 -41.25
CA ASP A 563 -11.91 -9.42 -41.34
C ASP A 563 -10.87 -8.35 -40.97
N VAL A 564 -9.85 -8.73 -40.22
CA VAL A 564 -8.76 -7.84 -39.84
C VAL A 564 -7.70 -7.89 -40.93
N ILE A 565 -7.56 -6.77 -41.66
CA ILE A 565 -6.48 -6.54 -42.63
C ILE A 565 -5.59 -5.42 -42.08
N THR A 566 -5.01 -5.61 -40.90
CA THR A 566 -4.03 -4.65 -40.37
C THR A 566 -2.67 -4.93 -41.01
N PRO A 567 -1.97 -3.92 -41.55
CA PRO A 567 -0.53 -4.04 -41.79
C PRO A 567 0.17 -4.36 -40.46
N GLU A 568 1.28 -5.09 -40.49
CA GLU A 568 2.18 -5.13 -39.34
C GLU A 568 2.63 -3.69 -39.07
N GLU A 569 2.09 -3.07 -38.03
CA GLU A 569 2.66 -1.83 -37.53
C GLU A 569 3.95 -2.21 -36.80
N ASN A 570 5.09 -1.78 -37.32
CA ASN A 570 6.35 -1.77 -36.56
C ASN A 570 6.18 -0.78 -35.41
N LEU A 571 5.69 -1.26 -34.27
CA LEU A 571 5.13 -0.40 -33.22
C LEU A 571 6.11 0.04 -32.15
N SER A 572 7.29 -0.54 -32.07
CA SER A 572 8.34 -0.04 -31.19
C SER A 572 9.55 0.40 -32.00
N GLU A 573 9.97 1.64 -31.74
CA GLU A 573 11.25 2.19 -32.20
C GLU A 573 12.43 1.65 -31.37
N PHE A 574 12.16 0.87 -30.31
CA PHE A 574 13.13 0.46 -29.33
C PHE A 574 13.49 -1.02 -29.48
N THR A 575 14.70 -1.27 -29.95
CA THR A 575 15.28 -2.62 -30.03
C THR A 575 16.30 -2.79 -28.92
N TYR A 576 16.28 -3.93 -28.26
CA TYR A 576 17.32 -4.30 -27.29
C TYR A 576 18.18 -5.43 -27.85
N GLU A 577 19.50 -5.29 -27.75
CA GLU A 577 20.43 -6.38 -27.99
C GLU A 577 21.00 -6.80 -26.64
N GLU A 578 20.74 -8.04 -26.24
CA GLU A 578 21.24 -8.56 -24.97
C GLU A 578 22.77 -8.49 -24.92
N PHE A 579 23.29 -7.78 -23.92
CA PHE A 579 24.72 -7.69 -23.68
C PHE A 579 25.04 -8.07 -22.23
N PRO A 580 26.13 -8.81 -22.00
CA PRO A 580 26.52 -9.16 -20.65
C PRO A 580 27.00 -7.90 -19.91
N LEU A 581 26.60 -7.78 -18.64
CA LEU A 581 27.15 -6.77 -17.74
C LEU A 581 28.68 -6.83 -17.72
N ASP A 582 29.32 -5.65 -17.75
CA ASP A 582 30.76 -5.54 -17.52
C ASP A 582 31.09 -5.82 -16.04
N ASN A 583 31.36 -7.08 -15.75
CA ASN A 583 31.73 -7.56 -14.42
C ASN A 583 32.95 -6.85 -13.82
N ALA A 584 33.78 -6.16 -14.60
CA ALA A 584 34.90 -5.36 -14.07
C ALA A 584 34.44 -4.09 -13.33
N ARG A 585 33.26 -3.55 -13.69
CA ARG A 585 32.64 -2.36 -13.06
C ARG A 585 31.74 -2.72 -11.87
N VAL A 586 31.48 -4.01 -11.65
CA VAL A 586 30.56 -4.46 -10.60
C VAL A 586 31.26 -4.56 -9.26
N GLU A 587 30.82 -3.77 -8.29
CA GLU A 587 31.33 -3.76 -6.92
C GLU A 587 30.34 -4.37 -5.92
N LYS A 588 30.85 -4.85 -4.78
CA LYS A 588 29.97 -5.29 -3.66
C LYS A 588 29.49 -4.08 -2.88
N TYR A 589 28.19 -4.03 -2.56
CA TYR A 589 27.63 -2.96 -1.74
C TYR A 589 28.30 -2.89 -0.35
N ARG A 590 28.57 -1.66 0.08
CA ARG A 590 29.00 -1.34 1.45
C ARG A 590 28.10 -0.24 2.01
N PRO A 591 27.66 -0.32 3.28
CA PRO A 591 26.77 0.68 3.87
C PRO A 591 27.33 2.10 3.76
N ARG A 592 26.57 2.99 3.11
CA ARG A 592 26.85 4.43 3.01
C ARG A 592 25.69 5.18 3.68
N PHE A 593 25.92 5.78 4.84
CA PHE A 593 24.88 6.47 5.61
C PHE A 593 24.56 7.84 5.02
N THR A 594 23.27 8.11 4.87
CA THR A 594 22.72 9.38 4.42
C THR A 594 21.54 9.77 5.31
N PHE A 595 21.26 11.08 5.36
CA PHE A 595 20.15 11.61 6.14
C PHE A 595 18.81 11.12 5.57
N ASP A 596 17.92 10.64 6.45
CA ASP A 596 16.55 10.26 6.09
C ASP A 596 15.64 11.47 6.23
N TYR A 597 15.36 11.88 7.47
CA TYR A 597 14.47 13.00 7.76
C TYR A 597 14.77 13.67 9.11
N PHE A 598 14.20 14.86 9.28
CA PHE A 598 14.10 15.57 10.55
C PHE A 598 12.65 15.96 10.77
N THR A 599 12.12 15.66 11.95
CA THR A 599 10.76 16.06 12.34
C THR A 599 10.78 16.73 13.69
N MET A 600 9.96 17.77 13.83
CA MET A 600 9.65 18.41 15.10
C MET A 600 8.14 18.49 15.20
N ALA A 601 7.60 17.91 16.25
CA ALA A 601 6.18 17.92 16.52
C ALA A 601 5.92 18.59 17.85
N ALA A 602 5.11 19.64 17.82
CA ALA A 602 4.53 20.25 18.99
C ALA A 602 3.15 19.67 19.24
N SER A 603 2.81 19.47 20.51
CA SER A 603 1.49 19.02 20.93
C SER A 603 1.05 19.80 22.17
N TYR A 604 -0.25 19.94 22.33
CA TYR A 604 -0.88 20.52 23.49
C TYR A 604 -1.97 19.60 24.01
N TYR A 605 -1.92 19.34 25.31
CA TYR A 605 -2.90 18.54 26.02
C TYR A 605 -3.47 19.37 27.17
N SER A 606 -4.79 19.36 27.33
CA SER A 606 -5.43 20.09 28.45
C SER A 606 -4.93 19.64 29.83
N ALA A 607 -4.46 18.40 29.97
CA ALA A 607 -3.95 17.83 31.21
C ALA A 607 -2.42 17.96 31.39
N LEU A 608 -1.63 18.00 30.30
CA LEU A 608 -0.16 17.97 30.34
C LEU A 608 0.50 19.27 29.85
N GLY A 609 -0.28 20.20 29.29
CA GLY A 609 0.23 21.43 28.71
C GLY A 609 0.89 21.21 27.34
N PHE A 610 1.80 22.11 26.98
CA PHE A 610 2.54 22.05 25.73
C PHE A 610 3.73 21.08 25.86
N SER A 611 3.93 20.23 24.88
CA SER A 611 5.10 19.37 24.76
C SER A 611 5.60 19.34 23.33
N GLY A 612 6.87 19.05 23.13
CA GLY A 612 7.45 18.96 21.79
C GLY A 612 8.51 17.88 21.73
N VAL A 613 8.53 17.13 20.64
CA VAL A 613 9.52 16.09 20.34
C VAL A 613 10.18 16.41 19.01
N GLY A 614 11.50 16.34 18.98
CA GLY A 614 12.33 16.38 17.79
C GLY A 614 12.93 15.01 17.51
N GLN A 615 13.02 14.62 16.25
CA GLN A 615 13.65 13.39 15.81
C GLN A 615 14.48 13.61 14.55
N ILE A 616 15.67 13.00 14.51
CA ILE A 616 16.56 12.90 13.35
C ILE A 616 16.75 11.42 13.03
N ALA A 617 16.55 11.04 11.77
CA ALA A 617 16.80 9.68 11.29
C ALA A 617 17.89 9.69 10.20
N ILE A 618 18.76 8.68 10.26
CA ILE A 618 19.85 8.46 9.31
C ILE A 618 19.87 6.97 8.99
N SER A 619 19.98 6.61 7.71
CA SER A 619 20.11 5.22 7.29
C SER A 619 21.03 5.04 6.09
N ASP A 620 21.46 3.80 5.85
CA ASP A 620 22.21 3.48 4.64
C ASP A 620 21.33 3.48 3.37
N ILE A 621 21.95 3.42 2.19
CA ILE A 621 21.24 3.47 0.89
C ILE A 621 20.24 2.34 0.70
N LEU A 622 20.35 1.22 1.42
CA LEU A 622 19.36 0.15 1.38
C LEU A 622 18.38 0.15 2.56
N GLY A 623 18.54 1.06 3.52
CA GLY A 623 17.71 1.12 4.74
C GLY A 623 17.93 -0.06 5.70
N ASN A 624 19.04 -0.79 5.58
CA ASN A 624 19.33 -1.93 6.43
C ASN A 624 19.79 -1.54 7.85
N HIS A 625 20.40 -0.37 7.96
CA HIS A 625 20.94 0.19 9.19
C HIS A 625 20.29 1.54 9.45
N HIS A 626 19.56 1.67 10.54
CA HIS A 626 18.96 2.94 10.96
C HIS A 626 19.58 3.43 12.26
N VAL A 627 19.85 4.74 12.32
CA VAL A 627 20.21 5.46 13.53
C VAL A 627 19.18 6.57 13.71
N ILE A 628 18.45 6.52 14.82
CA ILE A 628 17.44 7.51 15.17
C ILE A 628 17.84 8.20 16.47
N PHE A 629 17.87 9.52 16.42
CA PHE A 629 18.02 10.39 17.58
C PHE A 629 16.68 11.05 17.84
N SER A 630 16.14 10.88 19.05
CA SER A 630 14.90 11.53 19.47
C SER A 630 15.12 12.28 20.77
N SER A 631 14.58 13.49 20.89
CA SER A 631 14.62 14.28 22.12
C SER A 631 13.35 15.09 22.28
N ASP A 632 12.88 15.28 23.51
CA ASP A 632 11.94 16.34 23.82
C ASP A 632 12.65 17.69 23.98
N PHE A 633 11.88 18.79 23.97
CA PHE A 633 12.41 20.14 24.16
C PHE A 633 12.13 20.66 25.58
N TYR A 634 12.98 20.30 26.55
CA TYR A 634 13.03 20.93 27.88
C TYR A 634 14.19 21.94 28.00
N GLY A 635 14.16 22.78 29.03
CA GLY A 635 15.13 23.87 29.23
C GLY A 635 16.58 23.43 29.45
N SER A 636 16.83 22.15 29.76
CA SER A 636 18.18 21.58 29.92
C SER A 636 18.27 20.13 29.43
N ILE A 637 19.43 19.74 28.87
CA ILE A 637 19.71 18.36 28.37
C ILE A 637 19.54 17.31 29.49
N THR A 638 19.78 17.69 30.73
CA THR A 638 19.61 16.80 31.90
C THR A 638 18.16 16.56 32.29
N GLU A 639 17.25 17.42 31.83
CA GLU A 639 15.81 17.33 32.08
C GLU A 639 15.05 16.89 30.82
N SER A 640 15.78 16.61 29.74
CA SER A 640 15.22 16.08 28.50
C SER A 640 15.22 14.55 28.47
N ASP A 641 14.15 14.03 27.88
CA ASP A 641 14.06 12.66 27.42
C ASP A 641 14.86 12.54 26.11
N ILE A 642 15.89 11.70 26.10
CA ILE A 642 16.83 11.51 24.98
C ILE A 642 16.87 10.03 24.64
N PHE A 643 16.73 9.71 23.37
CA PHE A 643 16.84 8.36 22.84
C PHE A 643 17.78 8.32 21.64
N ILE A 644 18.72 7.39 21.65
CA ILE A 644 19.58 7.06 20.52
C ILE A 644 19.35 5.59 20.20
N ASN A 645 18.70 5.33 19.08
CA ASN A 645 18.31 4.00 18.66
C ASN A 645 19.10 3.59 17.43
N TYR A 646 19.69 2.39 17.47
CA TYR A 646 20.25 1.73 16.32
C TYR A 646 19.42 0.49 15.99
N TRP A 647 19.03 0.34 14.73
CA TRP A 647 18.29 -0.80 14.23
C TRP A 647 18.99 -1.42 13.03
N TYR A 648 19.14 -2.74 13.07
CA TYR A 648 19.63 -3.56 11.97
C TYR A 648 18.52 -4.51 11.52
N ILE A 649 17.95 -4.21 10.34
CA ILE A 649 16.73 -4.84 9.81
C ILE A 649 16.98 -5.57 8.48
N LYS A 650 18.25 -5.84 8.14
CA LYS A 650 18.62 -6.55 6.91
C LYS A 650 18.10 -7.99 6.86
N ARG A 651 18.04 -8.65 8.01
CA ARG A 651 17.64 -10.05 8.14
C ARG A 651 16.23 -10.10 8.70
N ARG A 652 15.57 -11.25 8.55
CA ARG A 652 14.25 -11.50 9.15
C ARG A 652 14.13 -11.12 10.62
N THR A 653 15.19 -11.30 11.41
CA THR A 653 15.20 -10.85 12.81
C THR A 653 15.75 -9.44 12.87
N ASP A 654 14.93 -8.51 13.33
CA ASP A 654 15.33 -7.13 13.56
C ASP A 654 16.08 -7.05 14.88
N PHE A 655 17.26 -6.44 14.86
CA PHE A 655 18.05 -6.22 16.07
C PHE A 655 18.11 -4.74 16.39
N GLY A 656 17.67 -4.39 17.59
CA GLY A 656 17.66 -3.03 18.11
C GLY A 656 18.63 -2.87 19.28
N THR A 657 19.28 -1.72 19.34
CA THR A 657 19.98 -1.24 20.55
C THR A 657 19.55 0.18 20.82
N SER A 658 19.19 0.48 22.07
CA SER A 658 18.77 1.81 22.50
C SER A 658 19.65 2.30 23.64
N PHE A 659 20.08 3.55 23.55
CA PHE A 659 20.59 4.31 24.68
C PHE A 659 19.55 5.36 25.02
N PHE A 660 19.16 5.42 26.28
CA PHE A 660 18.08 6.30 26.69
C PHE A 660 18.36 7.01 28.01
N GLN A 661 17.85 8.23 28.08
CA GLN A 661 17.62 8.96 29.31
C GLN A 661 16.18 9.44 29.28
N PHE A 662 15.43 9.31 30.37
CA PHE A 662 14.14 9.96 30.49
C PHE A 662 13.80 10.25 31.95
N LEU A 663 12.87 11.17 32.18
CA LEU A 663 12.40 11.55 33.50
C LEU A 663 10.95 11.12 33.70
N ASN A 664 10.58 10.79 34.93
CA ASN A 664 9.19 10.65 35.36
C ASN A 664 8.96 11.41 36.65
N TYR A 665 7.76 11.95 36.77
CA TYR A 665 7.28 12.61 37.96
C TYR A 665 6.15 11.78 38.56
N TYR A 666 6.26 11.47 39.84
CA TYR A 666 5.19 10.86 40.62
C TYR A 666 4.87 11.78 41.79
N SER A 667 3.60 11.97 42.06
CA SER A 667 3.15 12.72 43.23
C SER A 667 2.34 11.78 44.11
N ASP A 668 2.62 11.79 45.41
CA ASP A 668 1.64 11.35 46.40
C ASP A 668 1.03 12.58 47.10
N PHE A 669 0.23 12.37 48.16
CA PHE A 669 -0.48 13.45 48.86
C PHE A 669 0.44 14.53 49.46
N TYR A 670 1.73 14.24 49.68
CA TYR A 670 2.66 15.15 50.36
C TYR A 670 4.00 15.34 49.62
N ASP A 671 4.44 14.34 48.86
CA ASP A 671 5.77 14.28 48.29
C ASP A 671 5.74 14.31 46.75
N LEU A 672 6.78 14.90 46.15
CA LEU A 672 7.07 14.80 44.72
C LEU A 672 8.29 13.90 44.50
N LEU A 673 8.09 12.79 43.80
CA LEU A 673 9.14 11.91 43.31
C LEU A 673 9.56 12.31 41.90
N VAL A 674 10.86 12.56 41.71
CA VAL A 674 11.48 12.72 40.38
C VAL A 674 12.37 11.51 40.14
N LEU A 675 12.04 10.71 39.13
CA LEU A 675 12.80 9.53 38.73
C LEU A 675 13.48 9.80 37.41
N ARG A 676 14.81 9.84 37.38
CA ARG A 676 15.59 9.86 36.14
C ARG A 676 16.14 8.48 35.84
N TYR A 677 15.84 8.00 34.65
CA TYR A 677 16.30 6.72 34.14
C TYR A 677 17.42 6.99 33.15
N LEU A 678 18.54 6.26 33.28
CA LEU A 678 19.63 6.29 32.33
C LEU A 678 20.08 4.85 32.08
N GLY A 679 20.03 4.41 30.83
CA GLY A 679 20.35 3.02 30.55
C GLY A 679 20.53 2.67 29.08
N LEU A 680 20.62 1.35 28.88
CA LEU A 680 20.69 0.72 27.58
C LEU A 680 19.63 -0.39 27.47
N ALA A 681 19.16 -0.62 26.25
CA ALA A 681 18.30 -1.75 25.92
C ALA A 681 18.85 -2.50 24.71
N GLY A 682 18.81 -3.83 24.77
CA GLY A 682 18.95 -4.71 23.62
C GLY A 682 17.60 -5.30 23.27
N MET A 683 17.25 -5.30 21.97
CA MET A 683 15.95 -5.73 21.48
C MET A 683 16.14 -6.66 20.28
N ALA A 684 15.28 -7.66 20.17
CA ALA A 684 15.17 -8.50 18.99
C ALA A 684 13.69 -8.72 18.65
N GLN A 685 13.33 -8.54 17.39
CA GLN A 685 11.97 -8.78 16.90
C GLN A 685 12.00 -9.87 15.84
N TYR A 686 11.19 -10.91 16.05
CA TYR A 686 11.06 -12.02 15.13
C TYR A 686 9.63 -12.08 14.57
N PRO A 687 9.40 -11.57 13.36
CA PRO A 687 8.12 -11.68 12.68
C PRO A 687 7.92 -13.11 12.14
N LEU A 688 6.87 -13.76 12.62
CA LEU A 688 6.46 -15.10 12.16
C LEU A 688 5.69 -15.00 10.83
N ASP A 689 4.82 -14.00 10.71
CA ASP A 689 4.17 -13.59 9.48
C ASP A 689 3.78 -12.11 9.55
N ARG A 690 3.17 -11.59 8.49
CA ARG A 690 2.78 -10.17 8.37
C ARG A 690 1.97 -9.66 9.57
N PHE A 691 1.24 -10.53 10.27
CA PHE A 691 0.35 -10.14 11.35
C PHE A 691 0.88 -10.51 12.73
N PHE A 692 1.78 -11.49 12.86
CA PHE A 692 2.25 -11.99 14.14
C PHE A 692 3.77 -11.87 14.31
N ARG A 693 4.22 -11.33 15.45
CA ARG A 693 5.64 -11.31 15.84
C ARG A 693 5.87 -11.61 17.32
N ILE A 694 7.10 -12.02 17.61
CA ILE A 694 7.63 -12.20 18.96
C ILE A 694 8.70 -11.14 19.19
N GLU A 695 8.62 -10.43 20.31
CA GLU A 695 9.62 -9.44 20.73
C GLU A 695 10.36 -9.95 21.97
N LEU A 696 11.68 -9.81 21.97
CA LEU A 696 12.55 -10.02 23.11
C LEU A 696 13.24 -8.71 23.46
N GLY A 697 13.20 -8.33 24.73
CA GLY A 697 13.89 -7.16 25.24
C GLY A 697 14.78 -7.51 26.42
N ALA A 698 15.85 -6.76 26.59
CA ALA A 698 16.70 -6.78 27.77
C ALA A 698 17.06 -5.33 28.12
N PHE A 699 16.60 -4.87 29.26
CA PHE A 699 16.75 -3.48 29.71
C PHE A 699 17.67 -3.43 30.92
N ALA A 700 18.70 -2.61 30.85
CA ALA A 700 19.63 -2.35 31.94
C ALA A 700 19.75 -0.85 32.17
N TYR A 701 19.24 -0.36 33.29
CA TYR A 701 19.25 1.07 33.59
C TYR A 701 19.49 1.35 35.06
N ARG A 702 19.98 2.55 35.32
CA ARG A 702 20.08 3.12 36.66
C ARG A 702 18.95 4.12 36.85
N VAL A 703 18.30 4.04 38.00
CA VAL A 703 17.32 5.03 38.44
C VAL A 703 18.00 5.96 39.43
N TYR A 704 17.88 7.26 39.18
CA TYR A 704 18.19 8.33 40.13
C TYR A 704 16.86 8.85 40.63
N GLU A 705 16.55 8.55 41.89
CA GLU A 705 15.33 8.99 42.54
C GLU A 705 15.65 10.20 43.41
N THR A 706 14.89 11.26 43.23
CA THR A 706 14.89 12.43 44.09
C THR A 706 13.48 12.59 44.67
N ARG A 707 13.34 12.35 45.97
CA ARG A 707 12.08 12.54 46.69
C ARG A 707 12.10 13.90 47.37
N TRP A 708 11.23 14.80 46.96
CA TRP A 708 10.97 16.08 47.61
C TRP A 708 9.83 15.89 48.61
N ARG A 709 10.15 15.95 49.90
CA ARG A 709 9.12 15.80 50.94
C ARG A 709 8.37 17.11 51.18
N ASN A 710 7.07 17.01 51.42
CA ASN A 710 6.20 18.17 51.71
C ASN A 710 6.18 19.25 50.60
N PHE A 711 6.23 18.83 49.34
CA PHE A 711 6.47 19.70 48.18
C PHE A 711 5.32 20.69 47.88
N PHE A 712 4.08 20.41 48.32
CA PHE A 712 2.91 21.24 47.99
C PHE A 712 2.63 22.36 49.02
N PRO A 713 2.00 23.50 48.60
CA PRO A 713 1.87 24.70 49.43
C PRO A 713 1.07 24.46 50.73
N GLY A 714 1.68 24.76 51.88
CA GLY A 714 1.03 24.66 53.21
C GLY A 714 1.87 23.93 54.28
N TYR A 715 2.96 23.28 53.88
CA TYR A 715 3.90 22.61 54.78
C TYR A 715 5.23 23.38 54.84
N SER A 716 5.95 23.26 55.96
CA SER A 716 7.28 23.86 56.14
C SER A 716 8.35 22.78 56.24
N SER A 717 9.48 23.01 55.56
CA SER A 717 10.67 22.18 55.33
C SER A 717 10.66 21.31 54.05
N ASP A 718 11.36 21.80 53.03
CA ASP A 718 11.82 21.04 51.86
C ASP A 718 13.05 20.22 52.26
N THR A 719 12.91 18.91 52.34
CA THR A 719 14.06 17.98 52.41
C THR A 719 14.00 17.05 51.22
N SER A 720 15.13 16.91 50.52
CA SER A 720 15.26 15.96 49.41
C SER A 720 16.08 14.74 49.83
N GLU A 721 15.56 13.55 49.51
CA GLU A 721 16.31 12.30 49.63
C GLU A 721 16.70 11.83 48.22
N GLU A 722 17.98 11.51 48.04
CA GLU A 722 18.49 10.91 46.81
C GLU A 722 18.80 9.43 47.01
N THR A 723 18.15 8.57 46.22
CA THR A 723 18.44 7.14 46.17
C THR A 723 18.82 6.73 44.76
N ARG A 724 19.64 5.67 44.65
CA ARG A 724 20.11 5.15 43.37
C ARG A 724 20.09 3.64 43.39
N TYR A 725 19.51 3.06 42.35
CA TYR A 725 19.48 1.61 42.20
C TYR A 725 19.59 1.23 40.72
N ASN A 726 20.09 0.02 40.47
CA ASN A 726 20.22 -0.53 39.12
C ASN A 726 19.10 -1.53 38.91
N VAL A 727 18.45 -1.48 37.77
CA VAL A 727 17.42 -2.42 37.36
C VAL A 727 17.90 -3.14 36.12
N PHE A 728 17.74 -4.46 36.12
CA PHE A 728 17.86 -5.28 34.93
C PHE A 728 16.61 -6.15 34.81
N TYR A 729 15.96 -6.12 33.65
CA TYR A 729 14.87 -7.04 33.36
C TYR A 729 14.90 -7.48 31.88
N PRO A 730 14.73 -8.78 31.60
CA PRO A 730 14.29 -9.24 30.29
C PRO A 730 12.77 -9.11 30.13
N SER A 731 12.33 -8.93 28.89
CA SER A 731 10.93 -8.95 28.48
C SER A 731 10.69 -9.88 27.29
N LEU A 732 9.48 -10.42 27.23
CA LEU A 732 8.95 -11.21 26.12
C LEU A 732 7.56 -10.69 25.78
N ALA A 733 7.31 -10.41 24.50
CA ALA A 733 5.98 -10.05 24.03
C ALA A 733 5.56 -10.82 22.78
N PHE A 734 4.25 -11.10 22.69
CA PHE A 734 3.57 -11.66 21.53
C PHE A 734 2.61 -10.61 20.98
N ILE A 735 2.76 -10.26 19.71
CA ILE A 735 1.99 -9.21 19.06
C ILE A 735 1.28 -9.81 17.85
N PHE A 736 -0.03 -9.61 17.79
CA PHE A 736 -0.85 -9.83 16.61
C PHE A 736 -1.50 -8.52 16.19
N ASP A 737 -1.43 -8.13 14.92
CA ASP A 737 -2.17 -6.99 14.40
C ASP A 737 -2.59 -7.25 12.94
N ASN A 738 -3.90 -7.25 12.65
CA ASN A 738 -4.45 -7.28 11.29
C ASN A 738 -5.44 -6.13 11.03
N VAL A 739 -5.25 -5.00 11.72
CA VAL A 739 -6.11 -3.83 11.65
C VAL A 739 -6.02 -3.15 10.29
N LYS A 740 -7.16 -2.63 9.83
CA LYS A 740 -7.28 -1.76 8.66
C LYS A 740 -7.61 -0.33 9.10
N TRP A 741 -6.88 0.62 8.54
CA TRP A 741 -7.01 2.04 8.86
C TRP A 741 -7.96 2.72 7.87
N GLY A 742 -8.77 3.67 8.37
CA GLY A 742 -9.53 4.63 7.57
C GLY A 742 -9.04 6.05 7.86
N SER A 743 -9.70 7.08 7.30
CA SER A 743 -9.20 8.47 7.31
C SER A 743 -9.00 9.11 8.69
N THR A 744 -9.65 8.58 9.73
CA THR A 744 -9.60 9.10 11.11
C THR A 744 -9.17 8.05 12.13
N GLY A 745 -8.69 6.90 11.65
CA GLY A 745 -8.19 5.83 12.50
C GLY A 745 -8.67 4.43 12.11
N PRO A 746 -8.39 3.43 12.97
CA PRO A 746 -8.77 2.04 12.77
C PRO A 746 -10.27 1.85 12.62
N HIS A 747 -10.71 1.04 11.65
CA HIS A 747 -12.14 0.79 11.41
C HIS A 747 -12.51 -0.70 11.27
N ASP A 748 -11.54 -1.59 11.03
CA ASP A 748 -11.76 -3.04 11.00
C ASP A 748 -10.52 -3.82 11.47
N GLY A 749 -10.70 -5.10 11.84
CA GLY A 749 -9.62 -5.99 12.27
C GLY A 749 -9.44 -6.04 13.79
N ARG A 750 -8.36 -6.69 14.24
CA ARG A 750 -8.04 -6.83 15.67
C ARG A 750 -6.54 -6.75 15.91
N ARG A 751 -6.18 -6.39 17.14
CA ARG A 751 -4.80 -6.37 17.60
C ARG A 751 -4.70 -6.84 19.03
N VAL A 752 -3.62 -7.55 19.34
CA VAL A 752 -3.39 -8.20 20.63
C VAL A 752 -1.91 -8.07 20.98
N ARG A 753 -1.60 -7.54 22.15
CA ARG A 753 -0.25 -7.57 22.74
C ARG A 753 -0.35 -8.30 24.06
N LEU A 754 0.44 -9.36 24.21
CA LEU A 754 0.65 -10.05 25.47
C LEU A 754 2.13 -9.94 25.82
N GLU A 755 2.45 -9.23 26.89
CA GLU A 755 3.82 -8.95 27.31
C GLU A 755 4.02 -9.38 28.77
N GLY A 756 5.20 -9.93 29.05
CA GLY A 756 5.64 -10.23 30.41
C GLY A 756 7.12 -9.92 30.60
N TYR A 757 7.45 -9.39 31.77
CA TYR A 757 8.83 -9.06 32.14
C TYR A 757 9.04 -9.22 33.65
N THR A 758 10.28 -9.46 34.05
CA THR A 758 10.63 -9.69 35.45
C THR A 758 12.05 -9.25 35.72
N THR A 759 12.30 -8.69 36.89
CA THR A 759 13.65 -8.29 37.27
C THR A 759 14.55 -9.49 37.52
N LEU A 760 15.82 -9.38 37.14
CA LEU A 760 16.85 -10.37 37.38
C LEU A 760 18.14 -9.67 37.82
N LEU A 761 18.94 -10.31 38.66
CA LEU A 761 20.29 -9.82 39.02
C LEU A 761 20.32 -8.38 39.56
N THR A 762 19.25 -7.94 40.22
CA THR A 762 19.09 -6.62 40.82
C THR A 762 18.61 -6.76 42.28
N GLY A 763 18.74 -5.70 43.08
CA GLY A 763 18.19 -5.61 44.43
C GLY A 763 16.69 -5.27 44.47
N ILE A 764 16.02 -5.25 43.32
CA ILE A 764 14.58 -4.98 43.16
C ILE A 764 13.90 -6.24 42.61
N GLU A 765 12.82 -6.68 43.26
CA GLU A 765 12.08 -7.89 42.85
C GLU A 765 10.65 -7.56 42.42
N PHE A 766 10.40 -7.62 41.10
CA PHE A 766 9.06 -7.65 40.57
C PHE A 766 8.92 -8.51 39.29
N ARG A 767 7.68 -8.88 39.02
CA ARG A 767 7.22 -9.48 37.76
C ARG A 767 5.96 -8.76 37.32
N SER A 768 5.88 -8.45 36.04
CA SER A 768 4.77 -7.70 35.46
C SER A 768 4.26 -8.39 34.20
N SER A 769 2.96 -8.27 33.95
CA SER A 769 2.31 -8.79 32.74
C SER A 769 1.26 -7.83 32.22
N ILE A 770 1.16 -7.70 30.90
CA ILE A 770 0.23 -6.80 30.21
C ILE A 770 -0.48 -7.57 29.09
N LEU A 771 -1.79 -7.40 29.01
CA LEU A 771 -2.62 -7.77 27.87
C LEU A 771 -3.34 -6.52 27.35
N ASP A 772 -3.08 -6.11 26.12
CA ASP A 772 -3.88 -5.10 25.39
C ASP A 772 -4.54 -5.79 24.20
N TYR A 773 -5.86 -5.92 24.24
CA TYR A 773 -6.69 -6.51 23.18
C TYR A 773 -7.61 -5.44 22.61
N ARG A 774 -7.60 -5.24 21.29
CA ARG A 774 -8.51 -4.33 20.60
C ARG A 774 -9.19 -5.00 19.43
N ARG A 775 -10.47 -4.71 19.24
CA ARG A 775 -11.28 -5.18 18.12
C ARG A 775 -12.04 -4.02 17.51
N TYR A 776 -11.96 -3.92 16.19
CA TYR A 776 -12.70 -2.94 15.40
C TYR A 776 -13.71 -3.70 14.54
N PHE A 777 -14.93 -3.19 14.53
CA PHE A 777 -16.04 -3.73 13.75
C PHE A 777 -16.47 -2.66 12.77
N ARG A 778 -16.27 -2.93 11.47
CA ARG A 778 -16.82 -2.09 10.42
C ARG A 778 -18.33 -2.29 10.37
N LEU A 779 -19.10 -1.25 10.71
CA LEU A 779 -20.56 -1.27 10.65
C LEU A 779 -21.06 -0.77 9.29
N SER A 780 -20.36 0.21 8.71
CA SER A 780 -20.55 0.71 7.35
C SER A 780 -19.23 1.26 6.80
N PRO A 781 -19.15 1.72 5.54
CA PRO A 781 -17.96 2.41 5.04
C PRO A 781 -17.55 3.65 5.84
N ARG A 782 -18.46 4.25 6.62
CA ARG A 782 -18.23 5.53 7.33
C ARG A 782 -18.44 5.43 8.85
N ALA A 783 -18.85 4.27 9.36
CA ALA A 783 -19.10 4.06 10.78
C ALA A 783 -18.44 2.77 11.28
N SER A 784 -17.89 2.82 12.49
CA SER A 784 -17.24 1.69 13.13
C SER A 784 -17.54 1.63 14.62
N PHE A 785 -17.46 0.43 15.18
CA PHE A 785 -17.49 0.20 16.61
C PHE A 785 -16.14 -0.35 17.05
N ALA A 786 -15.56 0.21 18.10
CA ALA A 786 -14.27 -0.20 18.65
C ALA A 786 -14.44 -0.69 20.09
N ALA A 787 -13.75 -1.76 20.43
CA ALA A 787 -13.63 -2.27 21.79
C ALA A 787 -12.15 -2.45 22.13
N ARG A 788 -11.73 -1.98 23.31
CA ARG A 788 -10.37 -2.12 23.85
C ARG A 788 -10.43 -2.67 25.26
N LEU A 789 -9.70 -3.74 25.53
CA LEU A 789 -9.52 -4.34 26.85
C LEU A 789 -8.03 -4.28 27.20
N VAL A 790 -7.70 -3.69 28.34
CA VAL A 790 -6.35 -3.69 28.91
C VAL A 790 -6.39 -4.35 30.29
N LEU A 791 -5.58 -5.38 30.48
CA LEU A 791 -5.34 -6.01 31.77
C LEU A 791 -3.84 -5.89 32.07
N ALA A 792 -3.47 -5.35 33.22
CA ALA A 792 -2.07 -5.29 33.65
C ALA A 792 -1.94 -5.66 35.12
N GLY A 793 -0.82 -6.26 35.49
CA GLY A 793 -0.56 -6.66 36.87
C GLY A 793 0.93 -6.71 37.15
N SER A 794 1.32 -6.26 38.34
CA SER A 794 2.66 -6.40 38.87
C SER A 794 2.62 -7.07 40.25
N TRP A 795 3.59 -7.93 40.52
CA TRP A 795 3.72 -8.72 41.75
C TRP A 795 5.18 -8.75 42.20
N GLY A 796 5.39 -8.91 43.50
CA GLY A 796 6.72 -8.88 44.13
C GLY A 796 6.75 -7.85 45.26
N ASP A 797 7.85 -7.81 45.99
CA ASP A 797 8.05 -6.87 47.08
C ASP A 797 8.22 -5.43 46.55
N ASP A 798 8.79 -5.29 45.34
CA ASP A 798 9.01 -4.02 44.65
C ASP A 798 8.10 -3.85 43.43
N LYS A 799 6.86 -4.35 43.51
CA LYS A 799 5.86 -4.29 42.43
C LYS A 799 5.67 -2.88 41.86
N GLU A 800 5.43 -2.82 40.56
CA GLU A 800 5.17 -1.56 39.84
C GLU A 800 3.73 -1.08 40.04
N TYR A 801 3.54 0.23 40.00
CA TYR A 801 2.24 0.88 40.08
C TYR A 801 1.82 1.45 38.73
N TRP A 802 0.59 1.16 38.34
CA TRP A 802 -0.09 1.69 37.16
C TRP A 802 -1.00 2.84 37.58
N SER A 803 -1.42 3.70 36.65
CA SER A 803 -2.37 4.78 36.96
C SER A 803 -3.39 5.01 35.86
N ILE A 804 -4.67 5.14 36.21
CA ILE A 804 -5.77 5.44 35.28
C ILE A 804 -6.49 6.74 35.63
N GLY A 805 -7.17 7.30 34.63
CA GLY A 805 -7.86 8.58 34.70
C GLY A 805 -7.37 9.54 33.61
N GLY A 806 -8.29 10.33 33.05
CA GLY A 806 -8.02 11.28 31.99
C GLY A 806 -8.21 10.73 30.56
N PRO A 807 -7.71 11.43 29.53
CA PRO A 807 -8.14 11.23 28.14
C PRO A 807 -7.71 9.91 27.49
N TYR A 808 -6.63 9.28 27.96
CA TYR A 808 -6.05 8.07 27.36
C TYR A 808 -6.50 6.75 28.00
N SER A 809 -7.22 6.83 29.11
CA SER A 809 -7.73 5.67 29.85
C SER A 809 -9.18 5.92 30.23
N LEU A 810 -9.43 6.27 31.49
CA LEU A 810 -10.77 6.40 32.05
C LEU A 810 -11.24 7.86 31.98
N ARG A 811 -11.95 8.23 30.90
CA ARG A 811 -12.48 9.58 30.73
C ARG A 811 -13.61 9.86 31.72
N GLY A 812 -13.68 11.10 32.18
CA GLY A 812 -14.64 11.55 33.20
C GLY A 812 -14.06 11.66 34.61
N TYR A 813 -12.81 11.21 34.80
CA TYR A 813 -12.04 11.32 36.04
C TYR A 813 -10.75 12.12 35.82
N ASP A 814 -10.12 12.62 36.88
CA ASP A 814 -8.89 13.42 36.75
C ASP A 814 -7.72 12.60 36.22
N TYR A 815 -6.72 13.29 35.68
CA TYR A 815 -5.51 12.64 35.19
C TYR A 815 -4.78 11.95 36.34
N TYR A 816 -4.47 10.66 36.18
CA TYR A 816 -3.89 9.82 37.23
C TYR A 816 -4.69 9.74 38.54
N ALA A 817 -6.02 9.88 38.46
CA ALA A 817 -6.91 9.83 39.62
C ALA A 817 -6.77 8.55 40.46
N PHE A 818 -6.43 7.41 39.85
CA PHE A 818 -6.33 6.14 40.55
C PHE A 818 -5.02 5.43 40.24
N SER A 819 -4.40 4.81 41.25
CA SER A 819 -3.12 4.11 41.14
C SER A 819 -3.14 2.77 41.88
N GLY A 820 -2.42 1.76 41.36
CA GLY A 820 -2.35 0.43 41.97
C GLY A 820 -1.53 -0.57 41.15
N SER A 821 -1.20 -1.71 41.75
CA SER A 821 -0.36 -2.75 41.11
C SER A 821 -1.10 -3.63 40.08
N LYS A 822 -2.44 -3.63 40.08
CA LYS A 822 -3.28 -4.44 39.19
C LYS A 822 -4.37 -3.56 38.58
N LEU A 823 -4.55 -3.67 37.27
CA LEU A 823 -5.40 -2.83 36.44
C LEU A 823 -6.28 -3.69 35.52
N GLY A 824 -7.57 -3.34 35.45
CA GLY A 824 -8.47 -3.74 34.38
C GLY A 824 -9.15 -2.53 33.76
N PHE A 825 -9.18 -2.44 32.44
CA PHE A 825 -9.77 -1.33 31.71
C PHE A 825 -10.46 -1.83 30.43
N LEU A 826 -11.70 -1.40 30.21
CA LEU A 826 -12.52 -1.68 29.04
C LEU A 826 -13.02 -0.36 28.47
N ASN A 827 -12.75 -0.12 27.21
CA ASN A 827 -13.27 1.01 26.45
C ASN A 827 -14.13 0.51 25.29
N LEU A 828 -15.30 1.11 25.12
CA LEU A 828 -16.22 0.88 24.01
C LEU A 828 -16.47 2.21 23.31
N GLU A 829 -16.28 2.27 22.00
CA GLU A 829 -16.49 3.48 21.20
C GLU A 829 -17.32 3.20 19.96
N TYR A 830 -18.33 4.03 19.73
CA TYR A 830 -19.05 4.10 18.45
C TYR A 830 -18.61 5.36 17.71
N ARG A 831 -18.05 5.18 16.51
CA ARG A 831 -17.49 6.23 15.66
C ARG A 831 -18.38 6.38 14.43
N PHE A 832 -18.82 7.60 14.16
CA PHE A 832 -19.81 7.88 13.11
C PHE A 832 -19.49 9.20 12.38
N PRO A 833 -19.96 9.38 11.13
CA PRO A 833 -19.76 10.62 10.42
C PRO A 833 -20.57 11.74 11.08
N PHE A 834 -19.95 12.89 11.36
CA PHE A 834 -20.63 14.04 11.97
C PHE A 834 -20.78 15.18 10.97
N VAL A 835 -19.67 15.69 10.42
CA VAL A 835 -19.67 16.73 9.37
C VAL A 835 -18.62 16.39 8.32
N ASP A 836 -19.05 16.22 7.07
CA ASP A 836 -18.15 15.85 5.97
C ASP A 836 -17.28 17.02 5.50
N ARG A 837 -17.85 18.22 5.48
CA ARG A 837 -17.17 19.44 5.05
C ARG A 837 -17.74 20.65 5.75
N LEU A 838 -16.90 21.38 6.47
CA LEU A 838 -17.21 22.65 7.10
C LEU A 838 -16.29 23.73 6.52
N LYS A 839 -16.86 24.61 5.70
CA LYS A 839 -16.14 25.75 5.12
C LYS A 839 -16.46 27.02 5.90
N ILE A 840 -15.45 27.59 6.54
CA ILE A 840 -15.53 28.80 7.35
C ILE A 840 -14.86 29.92 6.54
N ALA A 841 -15.57 31.02 6.26
CA ALA A 841 -15.03 32.12 5.44
C ALA A 841 -14.42 33.27 6.27
N PHE A 842 -14.74 33.35 7.57
CA PHE A 842 -14.29 34.40 8.49
C PHE A 842 -14.15 33.81 9.90
N PRO A 843 -13.12 34.18 10.71
CA PRO A 843 -12.12 35.22 10.49
C PRO A 843 -10.95 34.81 9.58
N LEU A 844 -10.77 33.52 9.34
CA LEU A 844 -9.79 32.95 8.42
C LEU A 844 -10.51 31.94 7.52
N PRO A 845 -10.35 32.01 6.17
CA PRO A 845 -10.84 30.98 5.28
C PRO A 845 -10.23 29.62 5.65
N LEU A 846 -11.05 28.74 6.21
CA LEU A 846 -10.62 27.44 6.71
C LEU A 846 -11.64 26.38 6.30
N GLU A 847 -11.15 25.25 5.82
CA GLU A 847 -11.97 24.12 5.40
C GLU A 847 -11.59 22.91 6.25
N LEU A 848 -12.52 22.45 7.08
CA LEU A 848 -12.39 21.18 7.81
C LEU A 848 -13.15 20.10 7.06
N ARG A 849 -12.49 18.97 6.82
CA ARG A 849 -13.11 17.80 6.19
C ARG A 849 -13.14 16.64 7.19
N ASP A 850 -14.06 15.71 6.98
CA ASP A 850 -14.14 14.44 7.70
C ASP A 850 -14.18 14.57 9.24
N ILE A 851 -14.98 15.51 9.76
CA ILE A 851 -15.24 15.59 11.20
C ILE A 851 -16.08 14.37 11.62
N ARG A 852 -15.53 13.56 12.51
CA ARG A 852 -16.17 12.35 13.05
C ARG A 852 -16.64 12.57 14.47
N GLY A 853 -17.81 12.04 14.76
CA GLY A 853 -18.36 11.95 16.10
C GLY A 853 -17.95 10.64 16.75
N VAL A 854 -17.73 10.67 18.06
CA VAL A 854 -17.44 9.52 18.90
C VAL A 854 -18.41 9.51 20.08
N LEU A 855 -19.05 8.38 20.34
CA LEU A 855 -19.71 8.09 21.62
C LEU A 855 -18.89 7.02 22.32
N PHE A 856 -18.64 7.16 23.62
CA PHE A 856 -17.81 6.20 24.34
C PHE A 856 -18.31 5.88 25.74
N ALA A 857 -17.95 4.69 26.20
CA ALA A 857 -18.07 4.24 27.58
C ALA A 857 -16.75 3.60 28.01
N ASP A 858 -16.19 4.08 29.11
CA ASP A 858 -14.93 3.66 29.69
C ASP A 858 -15.20 3.04 31.06
N LEU A 859 -14.84 1.79 31.26
CA LEU A 859 -14.99 1.05 32.50
C LEU A 859 -13.61 0.65 33.00
N GLY A 860 -13.18 1.11 34.17
CA GLY A 860 -11.84 0.88 34.68
C GLY A 860 -11.83 0.58 36.17
N GLY A 861 -10.91 -0.28 36.61
CA GLY A 861 -10.68 -0.57 38.02
C GLY A 861 -9.22 -0.84 38.26
N ILE A 862 -8.68 -0.28 39.35
CA ILE A 862 -7.27 -0.44 39.72
C ILE A 862 -7.16 -0.70 41.21
N TYR A 863 -6.31 -1.66 41.60
CA TYR A 863 -6.17 -2.06 43.00
C TYR A 863 -4.80 -2.67 43.29
N THR A 864 -4.51 -2.86 44.58
CA THR A 864 -3.29 -3.51 45.07
C THR A 864 -3.63 -4.80 45.81
N ASP A 865 -4.41 -4.68 46.89
CA ASP A 865 -4.69 -5.80 47.80
C ASP A 865 -6.12 -6.35 47.63
N SER A 866 -7.14 -5.48 47.74
CA SER A 866 -8.56 -5.84 47.59
C SER A 866 -9.23 -5.06 46.47
N PHE A 867 -10.27 -5.63 45.88
CA PHE A 867 -11.09 -4.99 44.85
C PHE A 867 -12.57 -5.27 45.12
N THR A 868 -13.35 -4.21 45.34
CA THR A 868 -14.79 -4.27 45.54
C THR A 868 -15.51 -3.63 44.36
N VAL A 869 -16.32 -4.44 43.65
CA VAL A 869 -16.99 -4.00 42.41
C VAL A 869 -18.05 -2.94 42.69
N TYR A 870 -18.92 -3.21 43.67
CA TYR A 870 -20.05 -2.37 44.02
C TYR A 870 -20.31 -2.43 45.52
N SER A 871 -20.91 -1.37 46.04
CA SER A 871 -21.39 -1.30 47.42
C SER A 871 -22.90 -1.06 47.41
N THR A 872 -23.60 -1.66 48.37
CA THR A 872 -25.02 -1.40 48.63
C THR A 872 -25.22 -0.46 49.82
N THR A 873 -24.13 -0.01 50.44
CA THR A 873 -24.17 0.93 51.56
C THR A 873 -24.58 2.28 51.01
N ASN A 874 -25.71 2.84 51.47
CA ASN A 874 -26.32 4.04 50.89
C ASN A 874 -26.83 3.87 49.44
N GLY A 875 -27.27 2.66 49.08
CA GLY A 875 -27.80 2.31 47.75
C GLY A 875 -26.76 1.63 46.86
N PHE A 876 -27.19 1.02 45.76
CA PHE A 876 -26.30 0.34 44.81
C PHE A 876 -25.46 1.36 44.03
N HIS A 877 -24.14 1.35 44.20
CA HIS A 877 -23.20 2.19 43.45
C HIS A 877 -21.88 1.46 43.20
N LEU A 878 -21.12 1.90 42.20
CA LEU A 878 -19.78 1.37 41.95
C LEU A 878 -18.75 1.88 42.97
N GLU A 879 -17.89 0.98 43.46
CA GLU A 879 -16.85 1.32 44.44
C GLU A 879 -15.46 1.42 43.79
N ASP A 880 -14.72 0.32 43.62
CA ASP A 880 -13.39 0.33 42.99
C ASP A 880 -13.46 0.25 41.46
N LEU A 881 -14.58 -0.24 40.93
CA LEU A 881 -14.89 -0.14 39.51
C LEU A 881 -15.41 1.27 39.21
N LYS A 882 -14.97 1.87 38.12
CA LYS A 882 -15.31 3.25 37.74
C LYS A 882 -15.80 3.26 36.31
N LEU A 883 -16.85 4.04 36.04
CA LEU A 883 -17.47 4.14 34.73
C LEU A 883 -17.53 5.61 34.31
N GLY A 884 -16.96 5.89 33.15
CA GLY A 884 -17.06 7.15 32.45
C GLY A 884 -17.87 6.99 31.18
N ILE A 885 -18.77 7.93 30.90
CA ILE A 885 -19.49 7.99 29.62
C ILE A 885 -19.32 9.36 29.00
N GLY A 886 -19.32 9.42 27.68
CA GLY A 886 -19.12 10.70 27.00
C GLY A 886 -19.28 10.65 25.49
N ALA A 887 -19.00 11.81 24.91
CA ALA A 887 -19.01 12.02 23.47
C ALA A 887 -17.82 12.91 23.09
N GLY A 888 -17.44 12.88 21.81
CA GLY A 888 -16.37 13.71 21.32
C GLY A 888 -16.35 13.88 19.81
N LEU A 889 -15.43 14.72 19.36
CA LEU A 889 -15.16 15.01 17.96
C LEU A 889 -13.71 14.69 17.62
N ARG A 890 -13.49 14.17 16.42
CA ARG A 890 -12.18 13.89 15.83
C ARG A 890 -12.12 14.47 14.42
N PHE A 891 -11.04 15.17 14.10
CA PHE A 891 -10.74 15.56 12.72
C PHE A 891 -9.25 15.84 12.58
N ASN A 892 -8.76 15.72 11.35
CA ASN A 892 -7.40 16.09 11.02
C ASN A 892 -7.41 17.49 10.39
N PHE A 893 -6.43 18.31 10.76
CA PHE A 893 -6.15 19.55 10.08
C PHE A 893 -4.66 19.57 9.75
N LEU A 894 -4.35 19.44 8.46
CA LEU A 894 -2.99 19.14 7.99
C LEU A 894 -2.48 17.85 8.67
N PHE A 895 -1.32 17.91 9.30
CA PHE A 895 -0.67 16.81 10.04
C PHE A 895 -1.05 16.78 11.54
N ILE A 896 -1.98 17.62 11.98
CA ILE A 896 -2.37 17.76 13.39
C ILE A 896 -3.71 17.05 13.61
N VAL A 897 -3.74 16.11 14.56
CA VAL A 897 -4.98 15.48 15.01
C VAL A 897 -5.63 16.37 16.06
N PHE A 898 -6.93 16.61 15.89
CA PHE A 898 -7.76 17.29 16.86
C PHE A 898 -8.66 16.28 17.55
N GLN A 899 -8.56 16.21 18.87
CA GLN A 899 -9.46 15.44 19.72
C GLN A 899 -10.09 16.35 20.76
N PHE A 900 -11.42 16.32 20.80
CA PHE A 900 -12.20 17.02 21.82
C PHE A 900 -13.23 16.07 22.40
N ASP A 901 -13.09 15.75 23.69
CA ASP A 901 -13.98 14.83 24.41
C ASP A 901 -14.64 15.52 25.61
N TRP A 902 -15.89 15.16 25.87
CA TRP A 902 -16.64 15.54 27.05
C TRP A 902 -17.12 14.28 27.73
N ALA A 903 -16.72 14.09 28.97
CA ALA A 903 -17.06 12.89 29.72
C ALA A 903 -17.53 13.23 31.13
N ARG A 904 -18.32 12.33 31.70
CA ARG A 904 -18.78 12.42 33.07
C ARG A 904 -18.73 11.04 33.73
N ALA A 905 -18.30 11.01 34.99
CA ALA A 905 -18.35 9.81 35.81
C ALA A 905 -19.81 9.41 36.08
N TYR A 906 -20.12 8.12 36.01
CA TYR A 906 -21.44 7.55 36.30
C TYR A 906 -21.28 6.32 37.20
N ASP A 907 -22.05 6.23 38.28
CA ASP A 907 -21.90 5.18 39.31
C ASP A 907 -23.14 4.28 39.48
N PHE A 908 -24.10 4.35 38.56
CA PHE A 908 -25.44 3.74 38.61
C PHE A 908 -26.44 4.38 39.59
N GLN A 909 -26.04 5.32 40.45
CA GLN A 909 -26.99 6.18 41.20
C GLN A 909 -27.15 7.55 40.54
N GLY A 910 -26.09 8.07 39.95
CA GLY A 910 -26.08 9.37 39.32
C GLY A 910 -24.71 9.72 38.75
N PHE A 911 -24.46 11.02 38.64
CA PHE A 911 -23.20 11.54 38.13
C PHE A 911 -22.48 12.29 39.27
N PRO A 912 -21.54 11.64 39.97
CA PRO A 912 -20.90 12.20 41.16
C PRO A 912 -20.02 13.41 40.86
N ASP A 913 -19.42 13.45 39.65
CA ASP A 913 -18.52 14.52 39.23
C ASP A 913 -19.16 15.42 38.15
N ASP A 914 -18.62 16.63 37.99
CA ASP A 914 -18.98 17.53 36.89
C ASP A 914 -18.42 17.05 35.54
N TRP A 915 -18.90 17.67 34.45
CA TRP A 915 -18.37 17.41 33.12
C TRP A 915 -16.88 17.74 33.03
N LYS A 916 -16.11 16.81 32.49
CA LYS A 916 -14.70 17.01 32.18
C LYS A 916 -14.50 17.15 30.67
N PHE A 917 -13.73 18.16 30.29
CA PHE A 917 -13.44 18.50 28.90
C PHE A 917 -11.97 18.21 28.61
N TYR A 918 -11.73 17.31 27.65
CA TYR A 918 -10.38 16.97 27.21
C TYR A 918 -10.14 17.53 25.83
N PHE A 919 -9.05 18.26 25.68
CA PHE A 919 -8.63 18.83 24.42
C PHE A 919 -7.20 18.38 24.11
N LEU A 920 -7.01 17.88 22.90
CA LEU A 920 -5.76 17.39 22.37
C LEU A 920 -5.54 18.00 20.99
N LEU A 921 -4.36 18.57 20.82
CA LEU A 921 -3.84 19.13 19.59
C LEU A 921 -2.44 18.55 19.37
N GLY A 922 -2.23 17.77 18.32
CA GLY A 922 -0.92 17.22 17.99
C GLY A 922 -1.02 15.80 17.47
N PRO A 923 0.11 15.10 17.30
CA PRO A 923 0.08 13.68 16.98
C PRO A 923 -0.56 12.91 18.15
N GLU A 924 -1.44 11.95 17.83
CA GLU A 924 -1.74 10.89 18.78
C GLU A 924 -0.51 9.97 18.80
N TRP A 925 0.34 10.13 19.82
CA TRP A 925 1.52 9.28 20.04
C TRP A 925 1.12 7.97 20.73
#